data_AF-A0A971ZKN1-F1
#
_entry.id   AF-A0A971ZKN1-F1
#
_cell.length_a   1.000
_cell.length_b   1.000
_cell.length_c   1.000
_cell.angle_alpha   90.00
_cell.angle_beta   90.00
_cell.angle_gamma   90.00
#
_symmetry.space_group_name_H-M   'P 1'
#
loop_
_entity.id
_entity.type
_entity.pdbx_description
1 polymer ?
#
loop_
_entity_poly.entity_id
_entity_poly.type
_entity_poly.pdbx_seq_one_letter_code
_entity_poly.pdbx_strand_id
1 'polypeptide(L)'
;MTMVVRALGYGSAAMDKGYPWTYINTAIRLGLDKGLEDVRYTDELTRGQIAALLYNALTAEYLIPVTTGPITFTRTSTIIEEVYGYTISECVLSATNDYAIAGSSPVVKNGYVAFTDEEGNVLTVSFAQTGLAGTPNQWLGHGVKLVYKKYDSTITVLGAFDGGKSETVTTATMGKDNAYVTIDGVNYKIVETLSDALNTNANELLVYAFGEDETLTQIKNNDEFAALLGTSAITLHFDDRNSETADRAIVTTYKFGKLSIEDGKINLADGKTEAELTGGFNNAAGAVHGNYVLFYYNPEVKALTIAEVLTPTELAFVTELTSSYAIIGGTKYTFGCESAGVQASAVASKFEAGAVVSVVAKDGMILEVIGATAPTIESTYLVAVTGTVPVYVDGHVYYALTANIDGSNVSILNTRSDIVADTVYRYVKNGAGIYTLIEYSSENFTQSGEKKELLDNSESDSNVVLKVNNNGSYRMGNTRFLTDTKTVIVVRNAGTFSVKTGKFTSEITVNAGAKAYAVFKDEVGNVETLKFLYVTDGSLGEVDASTTYVRVLGKVGAVYENNTVYTVYSVFNLKTGKVETRKSVETELEVGKDYAVGANDLILGIEGEATSTGKVRGYTAETVTIGNKVYTMTSDSVVVQLNADGTVTNVTVASLHNQEVEFVATGNTINLIFVTETDAE
;
A
#
# COMPACT_ATOMS: atom_id res chain seq x y z
N MET A 1 -45.56 -15.51 43.22
CA MET A 1 -46.52 -15.51 44.35
C MET A 1 -46.02 -16.29 45.57
N THR A 2 -45.65 -17.57 45.45
CA THR A 2 -45.22 -18.41 46.60
C THR A 2 -44.05 -17.83 47.42
N MET A 3 -43.03 -17.26 46.76
CA MET A 3 -41.90 -16.61 47.45
C MET A 3 -42.33 -15.41 48.30
N VAL A 4 -43.29 -14.62 47.81
CA VAL A 4 -43.83 -13.42 48.51
C VAL A 4 -44.65 -13.84 49.73
N VAL A 5 -45.53 -14.83 49.59
CA VAL A 5 -46.35 -15.37 50.69
C VAL A 5 -45.47 -15.93 51.81
N ARG A 6 -44.36 -16.58 51.47
CA ARG A 6 -43.40 -17.11 52.45
C ARG A 6 -42.58 -16.00 53.12
N ALA A 7 -42.12 -15.00 52.36
CA ALA A 7 -41.40 -13.84 52.89
C ALA A 7 -42.25 -13.04 53.90
N LEU A 8 -43.57 -13.04 53.72
CA LEU A 8 -44.54 -12.46 54.65
C LEU A 8 -44.84 -13.35 55.87
N GLY A 9 -44.19 -14.50 56.02
CA GLY A 9 -44.29 -15.38 57.18
C GLY A 9 -45.36 -16.48 57.09
N TYR A 10 -46.05 -16.62 55.95
CA TYR A 10 -47.17 -17.55 55.78
C TYR A 10 -46.79 -18.84 55.03
N GLY A 11 -45.59 -19.36 55.26
CA GLY A 11 -45.11 -20.59 54.63
C GLY A 11 -45.94 -21.84 54.99
N SER A 12 -45.95 -22.83 54.10
CA SER A 12 -46.52 -24.16 54.35
C SER A 12 -45.52 -25.25 53.96
N ALA A 13 -45.67 -26.46 54.50
CA ALA A 13 -44.77 -27.59 54.21
C ALA A 13 -44.65 -27.88 52.70
N ALA A 14 -45.69 -27.60 51.92
CA ALA A 14 -45.67 -27.69 50.46
C ALA A 14 -44.84 -26.57 49.80
N MET A 15 -44.90 -25.34 50.32
CA MET A 15 -44.14 -24.19 49.82
C MET A 15 -42.66 -24.21 50.26
N ASP A 16 -42.34 -24.97 51.31
CA ASP A 16 -40.99 -25.16 51.81
C ASP A 16 -40.20 -26.19 51.00
N LYS A 17 -40.90 -27.06 50.26
CA LYS A 17 -40.28 -28.12 49.46
C LYS A 17 -39.58 -27.53 48.24
N GLY A 18 -38.25 -27.68 48.18
CA GLY A 18 -37.43 -27.12 47.10
C GLY A 18 -37.08 -25.64 47.27
N TYR A 19 -37.47 -25.02 48.38
CA TYR A 19 -37.11 -23.64 48.69
C TYR A 19 -35.66 -23.55 49.24
N PRO A 20 -34.86 -22.54 48.84
CA PRO A 20 -35.17 -21.50 47.84
C PRO A 20 -34.82 -21.92 46.41
N TRP A 21 -33.93 -22.90 46.23
CA TRP A 21 -33.23 -23.13 44.96
C TRP A 21 -34.11 -23.54 43.79
N THR A 22 -35.12 -24.37 43.98
CA THR A 22 -36.02 -24.76 42.89
C THR A 22 -36.86 -23.58 42.40
N TYR A 23 -37.21 -22.66 43.31
CA TYR A 23 -37.92 -21.43 42.97
C TYR A 23 -37.00 -20.40 42.32
N ILE A 24 -35.75 -20.27 42.78
CA ILE A 24 -34.73 -19.44 42.14
C ILE A 24 -34.45 -19.95 40.72
N ASN A 25 -34.22 -21.25 40.54
CA ASN A 25 -34.00 -21.83 39.21
C ASN A 25 -35.23 -21.67 38.30
N THR A 26 -36.43 -21.72 38.87
CA THR A 26 -37.66 -21.43 38.11
C THR A 26 -37.75 -19.94 37.75
N ALA A 27 -37.38 -19.03 38.65
CA ALA A 27 -37.33 -17.60 38.40
C ALA A 27 -36.33 -17.25 37.29
N ILE A 28 -35.13 -17.85 37.33
CA ILE A 28 -34.12 -17.76 36.27
C ILE A 28 -34.67 -18.31 34.95
N ARG A 29 -35.33 -19.48 34.99
CA ARG A 29 -35.95 -20.08 33.78
C ARG A 29 -37.08 -19.23 33.20
N LEU A 30 -37.73 -18.42 34.03
CA LEU A 30 -38.75 -17.46 33.63
C LEU A 30 -38.15 -16.08 33.25
N GLY A 31 -36.82 -15.95 33.25
CA GLY A 31 -36.11 -14.72 32.88
C GLY A 31 -36.24 -13.59 33.91
N LEU A 32 -36.60 -13.91 35.16
CA LEU A 32 -36.80 -12.89 36.20
C LEU A 32 -35.50 -12.23 36.67
N ASP A 33 -34.36 -12.83 36.35
CA ASP A 33 -33.01 -12.36 36.67
C ASP A 33 -32.35 -11.50 35.58
N LYS A 34 -33.04 -11.26 34.46
CA LYS A 34 -32.52 -10.39 33.39
C LYS A 34 -32.21 -8.99 33.92
N GLY A 35 -30.97 -8.52 33.70
CA GLY A 35 -30.44 -7.26 34.24
C GLY A 35 -30.01 -7.31 35.71
N LEU A 36 -29.98 -8.51 36.31
CA LEU A 36 -29.58 -8.78 37.68
C LEU A 36 -28.50 -9.88 37.77
N GLU A 37 -27.84 -10.21 36.66
CA GLU A 37 -26.93 -11.36 36.52
C GLU A 37 -25.69 -11.23 37.43
N ASP A 38 -25.24 -9.99 37.67
CA ASP A 38 -24.08 -9.69 38.54
C ASP A 38 -24.46 -9.55 40.03
N VAL A 39 -25.74 -9.67 40.37
CA VAL A 39 -26.23 -9.53 41.75
C VAL A 39 -26.11 -10.86 42.47
N ARG A 40 -25.26 -10.92 43.50
CA ARG A 40 -25.11 -12.14 44.30
C ARG A 40 -26.34 -12.30 45.20
N TYR A 41 -26.70 -13.55 45.49
CA TYR A 41 -27.83 -13.86 46.39
C TYR A 41 -27.71 -13.27 47.81
N THR A 42 -26.52 -12.81 48.20
CA THR A 42 -26.23 -12.18 49.48
C THR A 42 -26.28 -10.66 49.45
N ASP A 43 -26.42 -10.05 48.28
CA ASP A 43 -26.30 -8.61 48.11
C ASP A 43 -27.60 -7.90 48.51
N GLU A 44 -27.46 -6.73 49.15
CA GLU A 44 -28.60 -5.82 49.35
C GLU A 44 -28.96 -5.16 48.02
N LEU A 45 -30.22 -5.34 47.60
CA LEU A 45 -30.69 -4.81 46.32
C LEU A 45 -30.87 -3.29 46.38
N THR A 46 -30.30 -2.61 45.38
CA THR A 46 -30.58 -1.19 45.12
C THR A 46 -32.03 -0.98 44.68
N ARG A 47 -32.54 0.25 44.81
CA ARG A 47 -33.89 0.60 44.34
C ARG A 47 -34.09 0.29 42.84
N GLY A 48 -33.05 0.46 42.02
CA GLY A 48 -33.07 0.11 40.60
C GLY A 48 -33.21 -1.40 40.37
N GLN A 49 -32.44 -2.21 41.11
CA GLN A 49 -32.52 -3.67 41.03
C GLN A 49 -33.86 -4.23 41.53
N ILE A 50 -34.43 -3.65 42.59
CA ILE A 50 -35.79 -4.01 43.06
C ILE A 50 -36.84 -3.67 41.99
N ALA A 51 -36.71 -2.50 41.34
CA ALA A 51 -37.62 -2.10 40.27
C ALA A 51 -37.55 -3.07 39.08
N ALA A 52 -36.34 -3.47 38.66
CA ALA A 52 -36.14 -4.48 37.61
C ALA A 52 -36.77 -5.83 37.96
N LEU A 53 -36.58 -6.31 39.19
CA LEU A 53 -37.17 -7.58 39.64
C LEU A 53 -38.70 -7.55 39.68
N LEU A 54 -39.28 -6.46 40.19
CA LEU A 54 -40.74 -6.27 40.19
C LEU A 54 -41.30 -6.17 38.78
N TYR A 55 -40.60 -5.46 37.90
CA TYR A 55 -40.98 -5.32 36.51
C TYR A 55 -40.97 -6.68 35.79
N ASN A 56 -39.87 -7.43 35.86
CA ASN A 56 -39.77 -8.77 35.27
C ASN A 56 -40.88 -9.70 35.78
N ALA A 57 -41.25 -9.60 37.06
CA ALA A 57 -42.34 -10.38 37.63
C ALA A 57 -43.73 -9.98 37.09
N LEU A 58 -43.94 -8.71 36.73
CA LEU A 58 -45.21 -8.22 36.18
C LEU A 58 -45.38 -8.60 34.70
N THR A 59 -44.27 -8.75 33.98
CA THR A 59 -44.25 -9.03 32.53
C THR A 59 -43.90 -10.47 32.18
N ALA A 60 -43.56 -11.31 33.16
CA ALA A 60 -43.40 -12.74 32.94
C ALA A 60 -44.72 -13.41 32.55
N GLU A 61 -44.64 -14.24 31.52
CA GLU A 61 -45.76 -15.06 31.05
C GLU A 61 -46.19 -16.09 32.09
N TYR A 62 -47.51 -16.24 32.26
CA TYR A 62 -48.10 -17.34 33.02
C TYR A 62 -49.34 -17.89 32.34
N LEU A 63 -49.62 -19.15 32.66
CA LEU A 63 -50.70 -19.93 32.09
C LEU A 63 -52.00 -19.70 32.87
N ILE A 64 -53.06 -19.32 32.15
CA ILE A 64 -54.39 -19.06 32.68
C ILE A 64 -55.35 -20.11 32.14
N PRO A 65 -55.99 -20.91 33.00
CA PRO A 65 -57.08 -21.77 32.56
C PRO A 65 -58.33 -20.92 32.28
N VAL A 66 -58.73 -20.88 31.01
CA VAL A 66 -59.96 -20.22 30.56
C VAL A 66 -61.02 -21.30 30.36
N THR A 67 -62.17 -21.14 31.01
CA THR A 67 -63.31 -22.06 30.87
C THR A 67 -64.43 -21.36 30.13
N THR A 68 -64.74 -21.85 28.93
CA THR A 68 -65.82 -21.33 28.08
C THR A 68 -66.82 -22.46 27.85
N GLY A 69 -67.89 -22.48 28.62
CA GLY A 69 -68.84 -23.61 28.63
C GLY A 69 -68.20 -24.88 29.21
N PRO A 70 -68.34 -26.07 28.59
CA PRO A 70 -67.78 -27.33 29.09
C PRO A 70 -66.29 -27.55 28.76
N ILE A 71 -65.64 -26.61 28.08
CA ILE A 71 -64.25 -26.74 27.61
C ILE A 71 -63.36 -25.80 28.41
N THR A 72 -62.30 -26.35 28.99
CA THR A 72 -61.20 -25.59 29.59
C THR A 72 -59.98 -25.69 28.68
N PHE A 73 -59.44 -24.55 28.27
CA PHE A 73 -58.16 -24.45 27.58
C PHE A 73 -57.24 -23.50 28.34
N THR A 74 -55.95 -23.54 28.04
CA THR A 74 -54.95 -22.70 28.71
C THR A 74 -54.51 -21.61 27.75
N ARG A 75 -54.60 -20.35 28.19
CA ARG A 75 -54.07 -19.18 27.49
C ARG A 75 -52.85 -18.66 28.24
N THR A 76 -51.84 -18.18 27.51
CA THR A 76 -50.70 -17.46 28.10
C THR A 76 -51.04 -15.98 28.22
N SER A 77 -50.76 -15.34 29.36
CA SER A 77 -50.82 -13.88 29.54
C SER A 77 -49.87 -13.43 30.64
N THR A 78 -49.79 -12.14 30.92
CA THR A 78 -48.93 -11.52 31.93
C THR A 78 -49.75 -10.80 33.00
N ILE A 79 -49.14 -10.51 34.16
CA ILE A 79 -49.88 -9.86 35.28
C ILE A 79 -50.28 -8.45 34.87
N ILE A 80 -49.42 -7.78 34.10
CA ILE A 80 -49.67 -6.43 33.60
C ILE A 80 -50.87 -6.36 32.65
N GLU A 81 -51.11 -7.42 31.88
CA GLU A 81 -52.29 -7.54 31.00
C GLU A 81 -53.56 -7.85 31.79
N GLU A 82 -53.56 -8.89 32.61
CA GLU A 82 -54.79 -9.37 33.27
C GLU A 82 -55.27 -8.48 34.41
N VAL A 83 -54.36 -7.93 35.20
CA VAL A 83 -54.72 -7.16 36.41
C VAL A 83 -54.82 -5.68 36.10
N TYR A 84 -53.90 -5.16 35.28
CA TYR A 84 -53.79 -3.71 35.03
C TYR A 84 -54.36 -3.30 33.66
N GLY A 85 -54.65 -4.26 32.78
CA GLY A 85 -55.25 -4.01 31.47
C GLY A 85 -54.33 -3.27 30.50
N TYR A 86 -53.02 -3.42 30.65
CA TYR A 86 -52.05 -2.97 29.63
C TYR A 86 -51.93 -4.03 28.54
N THR A 87 -51.35 -3.66 27.41
CA THR A 87 -50.98 -4.54 26.32
C THR A 87 -49.46 -4.52 26.20
N ILE A 88 -48.84 -5.69 26.07
CA ILE A 88 -47.44 -5.81 25.65
C ILE A 88 -47.47 -6.18 24.17
N SER A 89 -46.82 -5.37 23.34
CA SER A 89 -46.72 -5.63 21.91
C SER A 89 -45.26 -5.64 21.50
N GLU A 90 -44.86 -6.68 20.77
CA GLU A 90 -43.60 -6.69 20.03
C GLU A 90 -43.79 -5.78 18.81
N CYS A 91 -42.97 -4.74 18.74
CA CYS A 91 -43.09 -3.70 17.73
C CYS A 91 -41.74 -3.30 17.19
N VAL A 92 -41.74 -2.78 15.96
CA VAL A 92 -40.60 -2.11 15.36
C VAL A 92 -40.84 -0.61 15.41
N LEU A 93 -39.85 0.19 15.80
CA LEU A 93 -39.95 1.64 15.60
C LEU A 93 -39.86 1.93 14.10
N SER A 94 -41.00 2.24 13.49
CA SER A 94 -41.16 2.34 12.04
C SER A 94 -41.08 3.78 11.52
N ALA A 95 -41.36 4.79 12.34
CA ALA A 95 -41.17 6.18 11.95
C ALA A 95 -40.85 7.10 13.13
N THR A 96 -40.05 8.12 12.87
CA THR A 96 -39.76 9.25 13.74
C THR A 96 -40.29 10.54 13.11
N ASN A 97 -39.98 11.69 13.71
CA ASN A 97 -40.27 12.98 13.09
C ASN A 97 -39.48 13.21 11.81
N ASP A 98 -38.30 12.58 11.70
CA ASP A 98 -37.36 12.84 10.62
C ASP A 98 -37.42 11.74 9.54
N TYR A 99 -37.63 10.48 9.93
CA TYR A 99 -37.49 9.34 9.04
C TYR A 99 -38.65 8.34 9.17
N ALA A 100 -38.89 7.56 8.12
CA ALA A 100 -39.84 6.44 8.16
C ALA A 100 -39.35 5.30 7.27
N ILE A 101 -39.52 4.06 7.73
CA ILE A 101 -39.28 2.87 6.92
C ILE A 101 -40.35 2.75 5.82
N ALA A 102 -40.06 1.98 4.77
CA ALA A 102 -40.97 1.81 3.63
C ALA A 102 -42.38 1.36 4.06
N GLY A 103 -43.40 2.00 3.48
CA GLY A 103 -44.81 1.78 3.84
C GLY A 103 -45.34 2.68 4.97
N SER A 104 -44.49 3.53 5.57
CA SER A 104 -44.87 4.52 6.59
C SER A 104 -44.61 5.96 6.13
N SER A 105 -45.00 6.94 6.95
CA SER A 105 -44.65 8.36 6.75
C SER A 105 -44.10 8.94 8.05
N PRO A 106 -43.18 9.93 7.98
CA PRO A 106 -42.67 10.59 9.17
C PRO A 106 -43.82 11.12 10.04
N VAL A 107 -43.63 11.03 11.35
CA VAL A 107 -44.62 11.46 12.32
C VAL A 107 -44.64 12.98 12.35
N VAL A 108 -45.76 13.58 11.95
CA VAL A 108 -45.91 15.05 11.90
C VAL A 108 -45.87 15.68 13.30
N LYS A 109 -46.30 14.94 14.33
CA LYS A 109 -46.39 15.44 15.71
C LYS A 109 -45.01 15.41 16.38
N ASN A 110 -44.45 16.59 16.66
CA ASN A 110 -43.12 16.72 17.27
C ASN A 110 -42.99 15.95 18.61
N GLY A 111 -41.90 15.18 18.76
CA GLY A 111 -41.61 14.35 19.94
C GLY A 111 -42.39 13.03 20.00
N TYR A 112 -43.03 12.65 18.90
CA TYR A 112 -43.76 11.39 18.75
C TYR A 112 -43.09 10.49 17.71
N VAL A 113 -43.24 9.19 17.91
CA VAL A 113 -42.75 8.12 17.05
C VAL A 113 -43.87 7.16 16.72
N ALA A 114 -43.72 6.40 15.65
CA ALA A 114 -44.60 5.32 15.26
C ALA A 114 -43.93 3.98 15.53
N PHE A 115 -44.66 3.07 16.17
CA PHE A 115 -44.31 1.67 16.32
C PHE A 115 -45.27 0.82 15.48
N THR A 116 -44.74 -0.09 14.67
CA THR A 116 -45.55 -1.06 13.91
C THR A 116 -45.43 -2.43 14.56
N ASP A 117 -46.55 -3.05 14.92
CA ASP A 117 -46.57 -4.40 15.45
C ASP A 117 -46.50 -5.48 14.34
N GLU A 118 -46.38 -6.76 14.72
CA GLU A 118 -46.32 -7.89 13.77
C GLU A 118 -47.56 -8.00 12.87
N GLU A 119 -48.71 -7.48 13.32
CA GLU A 119 -49.96 -7.47 12.56
C GLU A 119 -50.03 -6.27 11.58
N GLY A 120 -49.02 -5.40 11.59
CA GLY A 120 -48.96 -4.20 10.76
C GLY A 120 -49.73 -2.99 11.33
N ASN A 121 -50.23 -3.07 12.57
CA ASN A 121 -50.90 -1.92 13.19
C ASN A 121 -49.87 -0.87 13.62
N VAL A 122 -50.17 0.39 13.31
CA VAL A 122 -49.29 1.52 13.64
C VAL A 122 -49.76 2.21 14.92
N LEU A 123 -48.86 2.35 15.89
CA LEU A 123 -49.05 3.01 17.17
C LEU A 123 -48.20 4.28 17.24
N THR A 124 -48.84 5.45 17.16
CA THR A 124 -48.15 6.74 17.31
C THR A 124 -48.16 7.18 18.78
N VAL A 125 -46.99 7.28 19.40
CA VAL A 125 -46.81 7.54 20.83
C VAL A 125 -45.71 8.56 21.09
N SER A 126 -45.69 9.19 22.27
CA SER A 126 -44.61 10.10 22.65
C SER A 126 -43.33 9.31 22.95
N PHE A 127 -42.21 9.67 22.32
CA PHE A 127 -40.93 9.00 22.57
C PHE A 127 -40.49 9.18 24.03
N ALA A 128 -40.75 10.34 24.64
CA ALA A 128 -40.42 10.57 26.05
C ALA A 128 -41.13 9.59 27.01
N GLN A 129 -42.29 9.06 26.64
CA GLN A 129 -43.04 8.09 27.45
C GLN A 129 -42.52 6.66 27.31
N THR A 130 -41.73 6.35 26.28
CA THR A 130 -41.15 5.02 26.11
C THR A 130 -40.03 4.76 27.13
N GLY A 131 -39.36 5.81 27.59
CA GLY A 131 -38.22 5.69 28.50
C GLY A 131 -36.95 5.14 27.81
N LEU A 132 -36.96 5.00 26.48
CA LEU A 132 -35.78 4.62 25.70
C LEU A 132 -34.74 5.74 25.78
N ALA A 133 -33.47 5.38 25.99
CA ALA A 133 -32.38 6.33 26.07
C ALA A 133 -31.99 6.85 24.67
N GLY A 134 -31.42 8.06 24.60
CA GLY A 134 -30.94 8.61 23.34
C GLY A 134 -32.03 9.29 22.50
N THR A 135 -31.89 9.26 21.17
CA THR A 135 -32.79 9.91 20.22
C THR A 135 -33.69 8.91 19.50
N PRO A 136 -34.90 9.30 19.06
CA PRO A 136 -35.77 8.44 18.27
C PRO A 136 -35.09 7.74 17.08
N ASN A 137 -34.21 8.45 16.38
CA ASN A 137 -33.55 7.96 15.17
C ASN A 137 -32.57 6.83 15.45
N GLN A 138 -32.00 6.76 16.66
CA GLN A 138 -31.12 5.66 17.07
C GLN A 138 -31.88 4.34 17.24
N TRP A 139 -33.19 4.41 17.45
CA TRP A 139 -34.07 3.26 17.61
C TRP A 139 -34.85 2.93 16.34
N LEU A 140 -34.69 3.68 15.25
CA LEU A 140 -35.41 3.45 14.01
C LEU A 140 -35.03 2.08 13.42
N GLY A 141 -36.04 1.27 13.09
CA GLY A 141 -35.85 -0.10 12.62
C GLY A 141 -35.56 -1.11 13.73
N HIS A 142 -35.41 -0.67 14.98
CA HIS A 142 -35.13 -1.54 16.12
C HIS A 142 -36.41 -2.16 16.71
N GLY A 143 -36.32 -3.42 17.15
CA GLY A 143 -37.40 -4.16 17.80
C GLY A 143 -37.50 -3.85 19.29
N VAL A 144 -38.68 -3.43 19.76
CA VAL A 144 -38.95 -3.15 21.17
C VAL A 144 -40.21 -3.86 21.63
N LYS A 145 -40.26 -4.19 22.92
CA LYS A 145 -41.51 -4.56 23.58
C LYS A 145 -42.15 -3.30 24.14
N LEU A 146 -43.21 -2.83 23.50
CA LEU A 146 -43.94 -1.64 23.91
C LEU A 146 -45.06 -2.01 24.88
N VAL A 147 -45.04 -1.45 26.08
CA VAL A 147 -46.08 -1.64 27.10
C VAL A 147 -46.98 -0.43 27.12
N TYR A 148 -48.22 -0.59 26.65
CA TYR A 148 -49.14 0.53 26.47
C TYR A 148 -50.57 0.20 26.85
N LYS A 149 -51.41 1.23 26.97
CA LYS A 149 -52.85 1.08 27.14
C LYS A 149 -53.58 2.05 26.22
N LYS A 150 -54.52 1.53 25.43
CA LYS A 150 -55.41 2.31 24.57
C LYS A 150 -56.60 2.81 25.38
N TYR A 151 -56.84 4.12 25.33
CA TYR A 151 -58.00 4.80 25.89
C TYR A 151 -58.68 5.61 24.79
N ASP A 152 -59.78 5.12 24.24
CA ASP A 152 -60.52 5.75 23.13
C ASP A 152 -59.60 6.29 22.01
N SER A 153 -59.25 7.59 22.04
CA SER A 153 -58.38 8.28 21.07
C SER A 153 -56.94 8.55 21.53
N THR A 154 -56.55 8.06 22.70
CA THR A 154 -55.22 8.31 23.30
C THR A 154 -54.54 7.01 23.70
N ILE A 155 -53.22 6.94 23.49
CA ILE A 155 -52.38 5.82 23.92
C ILE A 155 -51.50 6.32 25.06
N THR A 156 -51.52 5.63 26.19
CA THR A 156 -50.56 5.87 27.27
C THR A 156 -49.52 4.76 27.24
N VAL A 157 -48.25 5.13 27.07
CA VAL A 157 -47.12 4.21 27.18
C VAL A 157 -46.65 4.20 28.63
N LEU A 158 -46.51 2.99 29.19
CA LEU A 158 -45.90 2.80 30.50
C LEU A 158 -44.38 2.72 30.40
N GLY A 159 -43.89 2.14 29.30
CA GLY A 159 -42.49 2.05 28.94
C GLY A 159 -42.31 1.19 27.69
N ALA A 160 -41.09 1.21 27.15
CA ALA A 160 -40.63 0.28 26.13
C ALA A 160 -39.35 -0.40 26.62
N PHE A 161 -39.14 -1.61 26.16
CA PHE A 161 -37.99 -2.43 26.52
C PHE A 161 -37.25 -2.76 25.25
N ASP A 162 -35.94 -2.61 25.32
CA ASP A 162 -35.05 -3.13 24.31
C ASP A 162 -35.32 -4.65 24.21
N GLY A 163 -35.86 -5.04 23.06
CA GLY A 163 -36.24 -6.42 22.77
C GLY A 163 -35.25 -7.12 21.86
N GLY A 164 -34.30 -6.39 21.27
CA GLY A 164 -33.48 -6.87 20.16
C GLY A 164 -31.99 -6.62 20.38
N LYS A 165 -31.14 -7.52 19.88
CA LYS A 165 -29.71 -7.23 19.78
C LYS A 165 -29.49 -6.28 18.61
N SER A 166 -28.53 -5.35 18.70
CA SER A 166 -28.07 -4.58 17.53
C SER A 166 -26.56 -4.52 17.49
N GLU A 167 -25.98 -4.62 16.29
CA GLU A 167 -24.54 -4.54 16.07
C GLU A 167 -24.26 -3.68 14.84
N THR A 168 -23.34 -2.72 14.98
CA THR A 168 -22.89 -1.92 13.84
C THR A 168 -21.58 -2.45 13.33
N VAL A 169 -21.53 -2.73 12.02
CA VAL A 169 -20.33 -3.16 11.30
C VAL A 169 -20.04 -2.22 10.14
N THR A 170 -18.77 -2.12 9.77
CA THR A 170 -18.30 -1.18 8.72
C THR A 170 -17.83 -1.90 7.45
N THR A 171 -17.97 -3.23 7.40
CA THR A 171 -17.55 -4.05 6.27
C THR A 171 -18.60 -5.09 5.92
N ALA A 172 -18.77 -5.33 4.63
CA ALA A 172 -19.58 -6.39 4.07
C ALA A 172 -18.95 -6.83 2.75
N THR A 173 -19.06 -8.11 2.40
CA THR A 173 -18.47 -8.67 1.17
C THR A 173 -19.54 -9.33 0.33
N MET A 174 -19.62 -8.96 -0.95
CA MET A 174 -20.54 -9.61 -1.88
C MET A 174 -20.02 -11.00 -2.26
N GLY A 175 -20.90 -11.99 -2.21
CA GLY A 175 -20.67 -13.30 -2.81
C GLY A 175 -20.54 -13.19 -4.33
N LYS A 176 -20.04 -14.25 -4.97
CA LYS A 176 -19.92 -14.31 -6.42
C LYS A 176 -21.27 -14.00 -7.09
N ASP A 177 -21.24 -13.17 -8.13
CA ASP A 177 -22.43 -12.74 -8.89
C ASP A 177 -23.53 -12.12 -7.99
N ASN A 178 -23.13 -11.49 -6.87
CA ASN A 178 -24.02 -10.92 -5.85
C ASN A 178 -25.06 -11.91 -5.30
N ALA A 179 -24.78 -13.21 -5.32
CA ALA A 179 -25.74 -14.25 -4.90
C ALA A 179 -26.15 -14.16 -3.41
N TYR A 180 -25.26 -13.63 -2.57
CA TYR A 180 -25.48 -13.33 -1.15
C TYR A 180 -24.54 -12.21 -0.73
N VAL A 181 -24.74 -11.67 0.47
CA VAL A 181 -23.80 -10.76 1.12
C VAL A 181 -23.33 -11.32 2.46
N THR A 182 -22.03 -11.34 2.69
CA THR A 182 -21.45 -11.73 3.98
C THR A 182 -21.30 -10.50 4.85
N ILE A 183 -21.97 -10.49 6.00
CA ILE A 183 -21.90 -9.44 7.01
C ILE A 183 -21.60 -10.12 8.34
N ASP A 184 -20.50 -9.72 8.99
CA ASP A 184 -20.00 -10.32 10.24
C ASP A 184 -19.90 -11.86 10.20
N GLY A 185 -19.44 -12.40 9.07
CA GLY A 185 -19.29 -13.85 8.87
C GLY A 185 -20.57 -14.63 8.54
N VAL A 186 -21.74 -13.98 8.54
CA VAL A 186 -23.03 -14.59 8.17
C VAL A 186 -23.41 -14.23 6.74
N ASN A 187 -23.88 -15.20 5.96
CA ASN A 187 -24.30 -15.00 4.57
C ASN A 187 -25.80 -14.69 4.51
N TYR A 188 -26.13 -13.44 4.21
CA TYR A 188 -27.49 -12.95 4.08
C TYR A 188 -27.95 -12.90 2.63
N LYS A 189 -29.26 -13.08 2.44
CA LYS A 189 -29.98 -12.76 1.22
C LYS A 189 -30.88 -11.56 1.48
N ILE A 190 -30.67 -10.47 0.77
CA ILE A 190 -31.49 -9.28 0.90
C ILE A 190 -32.82 -9.50 0.18
N VAL A 191 -33.91 -9.18 0.87
CA VAL A 191 -35.28 -9.42 0.41
C VAL A 191 -36.17 -8.20 0.62
N GLU A 192 -37.24 -8.08 -0.18
CA GLU A 192 -38.28 -7.07 0.02
C GLU A 192 -39.23 -7.41 1.18
N THR A 193 -39.39 -8.70 1.48
CA THR A 193 -40.28 -9.19 2.54
C THR A 193 -39.69 -10.48 3.09
N LEU A 194 -39.66 -10.62 4.41
CA LEU A 194 -39.24 -11.85 5.06
C LEU A 194 -40.25 -12.97 4.75
N SER A 195 -39.76 -14.18 4.50
CA SER A 195 -40.63 -15.33 4.31
C SER A 195 -41.24 -15.83 5.63
N ASP A 196 -42.50 -16.25 5.59
CA ASP A 196 -43.23 -16.75 6.77
C ASP A 196 -42.69 -18.09 7.30
N ALA A 197 -41.94 -18.83 6.48
CA ALA A 197 -41.45 -20.16 6.83
C ALA A 197 -40.05 -20.08 7.48
N LEU A 198 -39.98 -20.56 8.72
CA LEU A 198 -38.76 -20.61 9.57
C LEU A 198 -37.55 -21.31 8.93
N ASN A 199 -37.77 -22.16 7.92
CA ASN A 199 -36.70 -22.87 7.21
C ASN A 199 -36.18 -22.12 5.98
N THR A 200 -36.90 -21.12 5.47
CA THR A 200 -36.50 -20.30 4.31
C THR A 200 -36.03 -18.91 4.68
N ASN A 201 -36.48 -18.37 5.82
CA ASN A 201 -36.09 -17.06 6.31
C ASN A 201 -34.77 -17.03 7.11
N ALA A 202 -34.17 -18.20 7.38
CA ALA A 202 -32.86 -18.29 7.99
C ALA A 202 -31.83 -17.58 7.09
N ASN A 203 -31.42 -16.39 7.51
CA ASN A 203 -30.53 -15.45 6.81
C ASN A 203 -31.18 -14.59 5.70
N GLU A 204 -32.49 -14.38 5.73
CA GLU A 204 -33.12 -13.28 4.98
C GLU A 204 -32.97 -11.96 5.74
N LEU A 205 -32.66 -10.87 5.02
CA LEU A 205 -32.39 -9.56 5.63
C LEU A 205 -33.20 -8.46 4.94
N LEU A 206 -34.01 -7.73 5.69
CA LEU A 206 -34.63 -6.49 5.25
C LEU A 206 -33.64 -5.35 5.40
N VAL A 207 -33.29 -4.68 4.31
CA VAL A 207 -32.31 -3.60 4.36
C VAL A 207 -32.95 -2.28 4.01
N TYR A 208 -32.64 -1.26 4.80
CA TYR A 208 -33.02 0.12 4.52
C TYR A 208 -31.79 1.01 4.49
N ALA A 209 -31.74 1.97 3.57
CA ALA A 209 -30.65 2.93 3.45
C ALA A 209 -31.19 4.36 3.37
N PHE A 210 -30.42 5.31 3.90
CA PHE A 210 -30.71 6.72 3.71
C PHE A 210 -30.49 7.10 2.24
N GLY A 211 -31.55 7.55 1.57
CA GLY A 211 -31.49 8.07 0.20
C GLY A 211 -30.86 9.46 0.11
N GLU A 212 -30.70 9.97 -1.11
CA GLU A 212 -30.20 11.34 -1.37
C GLU A 212 -31.19 12.42 -0.92
N ASP A 213 -32.49 12.11 -0.91
CA ASP A 213 -33.57 12.93 -0.37
C ASP A 213 -33.83 12.64 1.12
N GLU A 214 -32.89 11.95 1.77
CA GLU A 214 -32.88 11.67 3.20
C GLU A 214 -34.04 10.82 3.70
N THR A 215 -34.83 10.23 2.80
CA THR A 215 -35.82 9.23 3.17
C THR A 215 -35.16 7.87 3.37
N LEU A 216 -35.68 7.09 4.32
CA LEU A 216 -35.27 5.70 4.44
C LEU A 216 -35.92 4.92 3.29
N THR A 217 -35.09 4.44 2.37
CA THR A 217 -35.53 3.64 1.23
C THR A 217 -35.20 2.18 1.47
N GLN A 218 -36.13 1.29 1.15
CA GLN A 218 -35.88 -0.14 1.24
C GLN A 218 -35.03 -0.59 0.06
N ILE A 219 -33.97 -1.33 0.37
CA ILE A 219 -33.08 -1.99 -0.58
C ILE A 219 -33.65 -3.38 -0.85
N LYS A 220 -33.93 -3.65 -2.13
CA LYS A 220 -34.81 -4.76 -2.51
C LYS A 220 -34.06 -6.07 -2.75
N ASN A 221 -32.76 -5.97 -3.03
CA ASN A 221 -31.93 -7.09 -3.44
C ASN A 221 -30.45 -6.80 -3.20
N ASN A 222 -29.63 -7.83 -3.42
CA ASN A 222 -28.18 -7.78 -3.23
C ASN A 222 -27.46 -6.83 -4.20
N ASP A 223 -27.98 -6.61 -5.42
CA ASP A 223 -27.36 -5.70 -6.40
C ASP A 223 -27.48 -4.24 -5.97
N GLU A 224 -28.68 -3.85 -5.52
CA GLU A 224 -28.92 -2.51 -4.95
C GLU A 224 -28.08 -2.27 -3.69
N PHE A 225 -27.91 -3.29 -2.85
CA PHE A 225 -27.05 -3.19 -1.67
C PHE A 225 -25.57 -3.04 -2.03
N ALA A 226 -25.09 -3.79 -3.03
CA ALA A 226 -23.71 -3.73 -3.47
C ALA A 226 -23.30 -2.30 -3.88
N ALA A 227 -24.23 -1.54 -4.48
CA ALA A 227 -24.00 -0.14 -4.86
C ALA A 227 -23.79 0.81 -3.68
N LEU A 228 -24.18 0.42 -2.46
CA LEU A 228 -24.02 1.21 -1.24
C LEU A 228 -22.73 0.88 -0.48
N LEU A 229 -22.04 -0.20 -0.80
CA LEU A 229 -20.88 -0.65 -0.04
C LEU A 229 -19.65 0.26 -0.25
N GLY A 230 -18.67 0.10 0.65
CA GLY A 230 -17.36 0.74 0.57
C GLY A 230 -17.12 1.80 1.65
N THR A 231 -18.08 2.70 1.85
CA THR A 231 -18.01 3.75 2.90
C THR A 231 -19.26 3.76 3.77
N SER A 232 -19.84 2.59 4.01
CA SER A 232 -21.11 2.46 4.73
C SER A 232 -20.94 1.85 6.11
N ALA A 233 -21.70 2.36 7.08
CA ALA A 233 -21.97 1.68 8.34
C ALA A 233 -23.30 0.91 8.21
N ILE A 234 -23.28 -0.35 8.61
CA ILE A 234 -24.43 -1.26 8.57
C ILE A 234 -24.76 -1.60 10.01
N THR A 235 -25.90 -1.09 10.49
CA THR A 235 -26.45 -1.46 11.79
C THR A 235 -27.41 -2.62 11.60
N LEU A 236 -26.98 -3.81 12.02
CA LEU A 236 -27.79 -5.00 12.07
C LEU A 236 -28.71 -4.95 13.29
N HIS A 237 -29.97 -5.31 13.08
CA HIS A 237 -30.97 -5.51 14.12
C HIS A 237 -31.37 -6.98 14.10
N PHE A 238 -31.24 -7.62 15.26
CA PHE A 238 -31.57 -9.02 15.46
C PHE A 238 -33.01 -9.14 15.94
N ASP A 239 -33.63 -10.26 15.58
CA ASP A 239 -34.96 -10.57 16.05
C ASP A 239 -35.01 -10.72 17.58
N ASP A 240 -36.21 -10.54 18.13
CA ASP A 240 -36.51 -10.69 19.56
C ASP A 240 -36.62 -12.16 19.99
N ARG A 241 -36.36 -13.09 19.08
CA ARG A 241 -36.37 -14.54 19.32
C ARG A 241 -35.01 -15.07 19.75
N ASN A 242 -34.08 -14.18 20.09
CA ASN A 242 -32.75 -14.53 20.58
C ASN A 242 -31.95 -15.30 19.50
N SER A 243 -32.18 -15.01 18.21
CA SER A 243 -31.44 -15.65 17.13
C SER A 243 -30.04 -15.05 16.98
N GLU A 244 -29.12 -15.84 16.42
CA GLU A 244 -27.76 -15.39 16.06
C GLU A 244 -27.73 -14.66 14.71
N THR A 245 -28.90 -14.37 14.11
CA THR A 245 -29.04 -13.84 12.76
C THR A 245 -29.88 -12.56 12.74
N ALA A 246 -29.42 -11.54 12.02
CA ALA A 246 -30.17 -10.30 11.86
C ALA A 246 -31.36 -10.48 10.90
N ASP A 247 -32.50 -9.86 11.21
CA ASP A 247 -33.68 -9.81 10.34
C ASP A 247 -33.78 -8.47 9.58
N ARG A 248 -33.07 -7.45 10.08
CA ARG A 248 -33.06 -6.08 9.54
C ARG A 248 -31.69 -5.45 9.58
N ALA A 249 -31.45 -4.53 8.65
CA ALA A 249 -30.29 -3.66 8.67
C ALA A 249 -30.63 -2.22 8.25
N ILE A 250 -29.98 -1.26 8.90
CA ILE A 250 -29.98 0.15 8.51
C ILE A 250 -28.60 0.52 8.00
N VAL A 251 -28.53 1.05 6.79
CA VAL A 251 -27.29 1.42 6.10
C VAL A 251 -27.16 2.93 6.06
N THR A 252 -26.06 3.41 6.61
CA THR A 252 -25.66 4.81 6.50
C THR A 252 -24.43 4.90 5.61
N THR A 253 -24.61 5.46 4.41
CA THR A 253 -23.52 5.68 3.45
C THR A 253 -22.86 7.02 3.69
N TYR A 254 -21.54 7.04 3.87
CA TYR A 254 -20.78 8.28 4.06
C TYR A 254 -20.17 8.75 2.74
N LYS A 255 -20.23 10.07 2.51
CA LYS A 255 -19.52 10.76 1.44
C LYS A 255 -18.08 11.05 1.86
N PHE A 256 -17.19 11.14 0.89
CA PHE A 256 -15.81 11.53 1.08
C PHE A 256 -15.63 13.03 0.85
N GLY A 257 -14.86 13.70 1.71
CA GLY A 257 -14.51 15.10 1.53
C GLY A 257 -13.28 15.54 2.30
N LYS A 258 -12.69 16.66 1.89
CA LYS A 258 -11.67 17.36 2.67
C LYS A 258 -12.34 18.45 3.50
N LEU A 259 -12.24 18.34 4.82
CA LEU A 259 -12.84 19.29 5.75
C LEU A 259 -12.13 20.64 5.66
N SER A 260 -12.86 21.68 5.31
CA SER A 260 -12.44 23.08 5.42
C SER A 260 -13.39 23.83 6.35
N ILE A 261 -12.78 24.52 7.31
CA ILE A 261 -13.46 25.41 8.25
C ILE A 261 -12.85 26.81 8.08
N GLU A 262 -13.65 27.75 7.59
CA GLU A 262 -13.27 29.14 7.35
C GLU A 262 -14.29 30.05 8.04
N ASP A 263 -13.85 30.93 8.95
CA ASP A 263 -14.72 31.77 9.78
C ASP A 263 -15.84 31.00 10.50
N GLY A 264 -15.55 29.75 10.90
CA GLY A 264 -16.51 28.83 11.54
C GLY A 264 -17.49 28.15 10.58
N LYS A 265 -17.45 28.44 9.28
CA LYS A 265 -18.28 27.81 8.26
C LYS A 265 -17.66 26.51 7.77
N ILE A 266 -18.45 25.45 7.72
CA ILE A 266 -18.03 24.10 7.37
C ILE A 266 -18.42 23.81 5.92
N ASN A 267 -17.45 23.55 5.05
CA ASN A 267 -17.71 23.29 3.63
C ASN A 267 -18.57 22.04 3.37
N LEU A 268 -18.45 21.02 4.23
CA LEU A 268 -19.21 19.75 4.14
C LEU A 268 -20.69 19.88 4.56
N ALA A 269 -21.10 21.06 5.04
CA ALA A 269 -22.47 21.35 5.47
C ALA A 269 -23.00 22.63 4.81
N ASP A 270 -22.82 22.77 3.50
CA ASP A 270 -23.25 23.93 2.71
C ASP A 270 -22.78 25.29 3.27
N GLY A 271 -21.60 25.32 3.90
CA GLY A 271 -21.05 26.53 4.51
C GLY A 271 -21.78 27.01 5.76
N LYS A 272 -22.53 26.15 6.44
CA LYS A 272 -23.14 26.43 7.74
C LYS A 272 -22.09 26.46 8.85
N THR A 273 -22.36 27.28 9.86
CA THR A 273 -21.66 27.22 11.15
C THR A 273 -22.23 26.13 12.04
N GLU A 274 -21.48 25.71 13.05
CA GLU A 274 -21.96 24.74 14.05
C GLU A 274 -23.28 25.18 14.72
N ALA A 275 -23.44 26.48 14.99
CA ALA A 275 -24.66 27.02 15.56
C ALA A 275 -25.88 26.95 14.61
N GLU A 276 -25.65 26.89 13.30
CA GLU A 276 -26.71 26.78 12.29
C GLU A 276 -27.11 25.33 11.99
N LEU A 277 -26.34 24.36 12.49
CA LEU A 277 -26.63 22.92 12.42
C LEU A 277 -27.63 22.52 13.51
N THR A 278 -28.88 22.93 13.32
CA THR A 278 -29.96 22.72 14.30
C THR A 278 -30.28 21.24 14.58
N GLY A 279 -29.97 20.34 13.65
CA GLY A 279 -30.10 18.89 13.81
C GLY A 279 -28.89 18.24 14.50
N GLY A 280 -27.85 19.04 14.78
CA GLY A 280 -26.67 18.63 15.53
C GLY A 280 -25.41 18.55 14.66
N PHE A 281 -24.27 18.83 15.30
CA PHE A 281 -22.94 18.59 14.76
C PHE A 281 -22.27 17.49 15.58
N ASN A 282 -22.05 16.32 14.98
CA ASN A 282 -21.36 15.20 15.61
C ASN A 282 -19.99 15.00 14.96
N ASN A 283 -18.94 15.33 15.71
CA ASN A 283 -17.54 15.11 15.30
C ASN A 283 -16.80 14.27 16.34
N ALA A 284 -17.35 13.10 16.68
CA ALA A 284 -16.72 12.15 17.59
C ALA A 284 -15.33 11.69 17.10
N ALA A 285 -15.09 11.71 15.79
CA ALA A 285 -13.80 11.38 15.18
C ALA A 285 -12.71 12.44 15.43
N GLY A 286 -13.04 13.61 15.98
CA GLY A 286 -12.07 14.66 16.29
C GLY A 286 -11.44 15.32 15.06
N ALA A 287 -12.16 15.34 13.94
CA ALA A 287 -11.66 15.92 12.68
C ALA A 287 -11.44 17.42 12.80
N VAL A 288 -10.35 17.91 12.20
CA VAL A 288 -9.99 19.34 12.15
C VAL A 288 -9.81 19.83 10.72
N HIS A 289 -9.73 21.15 10.55
CA HIS A 289 -9.45 21.78 9.25
C HIS A 289 -8.28 21.10 8.53
N GLY A 290 -8.47 20.74 7.27
CA GLY A 290 -7.50 20.09 6.40
C GLY A 290 -7.54 18.56 6.41
N ASN A 291 -8.26 17.93 7.34
CA ASN A 291 -8.41 16.47 7.36
C ASN A 291 -9.26 15.97 6.20
N TYR A 292 -8.94 14.76 5.74
CA TYR A 292 -9.82 13.99 4.86
C TYR A 292 -10.77 13.18 5.74
N VAL A 293 -12.06 13.19 5.41
CA VAL A 293 -13.09 12.60 6.27
C VAL A 293 -14.15 11.85 5.47
N LEU A 294 -14.74 10.85 6.13
CA LEU A 294 -16.03 10.31 5.75
C LEU A 294 -17.11 11.03 6.57
N PHE A 295 -18.10 11.59 5.87
CA PHE A 295 -19.15 12.39 6.49
C PHE A 295 -20.53 12.07 5.93
N TYR A 296 -21.54 12.37 6.73
CA TYR A 296 -22.94 12.38 6.34
C TYR A 296 -23.51 13.74 6.73
N TYR A 297 -24.08 14.45 5.76
CA TYR A 297 -24.73 15.73 6.00
C TYR A 297 -26.16 15.65 5.48
N ASN A 298 -27.08 16.03 6.35
CA ASN A 298 -28.49 16.13 6.08
C ASN A 298 -28.86 17.63 6.04
N PRO A 299 -29.03 18.25 4.85
CA PRO A 299 -29.54 19.62 4.70
C PRO A 299 -30.93 19.90 5.30
N GLU A 300 -31.87 18.96 5.36
CA GLU A 300 -33.24 19.25 5.84
C GLU A 300 -33.28 19.51 7.35
N VAL A 301 -32.76 18.58 8.15
CA VAL A 301 -32.63 18.75 9.60
C VAL A 301 -31.38 19.54 9.99
N LYS A 302 -30.48 19.82 9.03
CA LYS A 302 -29.18 20.49 9.25
C LYS A 302 -28.34 19.73 10.27
N ALA A 303 -28.17 18.43 10.04
CA ALA A 303 -27.35 17.56 10.87
C ALA A 303 -26.10 17.14 10.09
N LEU A 304 -24.92 17.34 10.68
CA LEU A 304 -23.65 16.89 10.11
C LEU A 304 -23.01 15.88 11.06
N THR A 305 -22.68 14.71 10.55
CA THR A 305 -21.90 13.68 11.24
C THR A 305 -20.60 13.45 10.50
N ILE A 306 -19.48 13.58 11.20
CA ILE A 306 -18.15 13.15 10.74
C ILE A 306 -17.87 11.79 11.38
N ALA A 307 -17.85 10.75 10.55
CA ALA A 307 -17.74 9.38 11.00
C ALA A 307 -16.29 8.94 11.21
N GLU A 308 -15.40 9.33 10.29
CA GLU A 308 -14.02 8.85 10.28
C GLU A 308 -13.07 9.92 9.72
N VAL A 309 -11.86 9.99 10.28
CA VAL A 309 -10.74 10.75 9.72
C VAL A 309 -9.82 9.79 8.98
N LEU A 310 -9.61 10.04 7.69
CA LEU A 310 -8.75 9.24 6.83
C LEU A 310 -7.36 9.87 6.75
N THR A 311 -6.34 9.09 7.08
CA THR A 311 -4.95 9.54 7.02
C THR A 311 -4.35 9.19 5.65
N PRO A 312 -3.68 10.13 4.98
CA PRO A 312 -2.92 9.81 3.79
C PRO A 312 -1.83 8.79 4.09
N THR A 313 -1.61 7.86 3.17
CA THR A 313 -0.51 6.90 3.22
C THR A 313 0.84 7.60 3.07
N GLU A 314 1.92 6.93 3.46
CA GLU A 314 3.26 7.41 3.13
C GLU A 314 3.48 7.46 1.61
N LEU A 315 4.40 8.32 1.18
CA LEU A 315 4.77 8.44 -0.23
C LEU A 315 5.36 7.13 -0.75
N ALA A 316 4.74 6.58 -1.79
CA ALA A 316 5.16 5.32 -2.40
C ALA A 316 5.00 5.36 -3.93
N PHE A 317 5.72 4.47 -4.61
CA PHE A 317 5.68 4.37 -6.07
C PHE A 317 4.46 3.60 -6.54
N VAL A 318 3.87 4.06 -7.65
CA VAL A 318 2.93 3.31 -8.47
C VAL A 318 3.72 2.28 -9.28
N THR A 319 3.67 1.02 -8.87
CA THR A 319 4.40 -0.11 -9.48
C THR A 319 3.63 -0.81 -10.59
N GLU A 320 2.30 -0.74 -10.53
CA GLU A 320 1.41 -1.25 -11.57
C GLU A 320 0.21 -0.30 -11.68
N LEU A 321 -0.24 -0.06 -12.90
CA LEU A 321 -1.38 0.80 -13.20
C LEU A 321 -2.19 0.14 -14.31
N THR A 322 -3.46 -0.14 -14.03
CA THR A 322 -4.43 -0.66 -14.98
C THR A 322 -5.59 0.32 -15.14
N SER A 323 -6.63 -0.04 -15.88
CA SER A 323 -7.85 0.76 -15.98
C SER A 323 -8.70 0.76 -14.70
N SER A 324 -8.48 -0.17 -13.76
CA SER A 324 -9.35 -0.36 -12.58
C SER A 324 -8.61 -0.40 -11.24
N TYR A 325 -7.30 -0.58 -11.24
CA TYR A 325 -6.49 -0.62 -10.01
C TYR A 325 -5.05 -0.12 -10.22
N ALA A 326 -4.41 0.25 -9.11
CA ALA A 326 -2.98 0.52 -9.02
C ALA A 326 -2.34 -0.31 -7.89
N ILE A 327 -1.05 -0.64 -8.02
CA ILE A 327 -0.26 -1.18 -6.91
C ILE A 327 0.71 -0.11 -6.42
N ILE A 328 0.53 0.33 -5.18
CA ILE A 328 1.26 1.44 -4.56
C ILE A 328 1.97 0.92 -3.31
N GLY A 329 3.30 0.98 -3.29
CA GLY A 329 4.09 0.47 -2.17
C GLY A 329 3.93 -1.04 -1.91
N GLY A 330 3.51 -1.80 -2.92
CA GLY A 330 3.22 -3.24 -2.82
C GLY A 330 1.76 -3.59 -2.49
N THR A 331 0.94 -2.61 -2.12
CA THR A 331 -0.49 -2.81 -1.84
C THR A 331 -1.33 -2.54 -3.09
N LYS A 332 -2.23 -3.46 -3.42
CA LYS A 332 -3.20 -3.29 -4.52
C LYS A 332 -4.39 -2.45 -4.06
N TYR A 333 -4.72 -1.43 -4.83
CA TYR A 333 -5.84 -0.54 -4.58
C TYR A 333 -6.72 -0.37 -5.82
N THR A 334 -8.05 -0.35 -5.64
CA THR A 334 -9.01 -0.02 -6.70
C THR A 334 -9.31 1.47 -6.75
N PHE A 335 -9.77 1.97 -7.89
CA PHE A 335 -10.02 3.41 -8.06
C PHE A 335 -11.44 3.81 -7.67
N GLY A 336 -11.54 4.83 -6.82
CA GLY A 336 -12.79 5.47 -6.48
C GLY A 336 -13.72 4.61 -5.63
N CYS A 337 -14.82 5.23 -5.26
CA CYS A 337 -15.93 4.64 -4.53
C CYS A 337 -17.17 5.50 -4.83
N GLU A 338 -18.07 5.01 -5.68
CA GLU A 338 -19.22 5.81 -6.16
C GLU A 338 -20.17 6.19 -5.03
N SER A 339 -20.40 5.29 -4.08
CA SER A 339 -21.19 5.53 -2.86
C SER A 339 -20.62 6.70 -2.05
N ALA A 340 -19.29 6.82 -1.99
CA ALA A 340 -18.57 7.94 -1.38
C ALA A 340 -18.58 9.24 -2.21
N GLY A 341 -19.12 9.22 -3.44
CA GLY A 341 -19.10 10.34 -4.39
C GLY A 341 -17.78 10.49 -5.16
N VAL A 342 -16.93 9.48 -5.17
CA VAL A 342 -15.62 9.52 -5.84
C VAL A 342 -15.63 8.62 -7.08
N GLN A 343 -15.59 9.23 -8.26
CA GLN A 343 -15.56 8.49 -9.53
C GLN A 343 -14.21 7.82 -9.77
N ALA A 344 -14.24 6.55 -10.16
CA ALA A 344 -13.04 5.77 -10.48
C ALA A 344 -12.17 6.43 -11.55
N SER A 345 -12.78 6.97 -12.61
CA SER A 345 -12.08 7.66 -13.71
C SER A 345 -11.37 8.94 -13.26
N ALA A 346 -11.94 9.68 -12.31
CA ALA A 346 -11.38 10.91 -11.76
C ALA A 346 -10.17 10.64 -10.85
N VAL A 347 -10.12 9.46 -10.23
CA VAL A 347 -8.97 8.99 -9.44
C VAL A 347 -7.90 8.44 -10.38
N ALA A 348 -8.29 7.58 -11.33
CA ALA A 348 -7.39 6.96 -12.30
C ALA A 348 -6.59 8.00 -13.10
N SER A 349 -7.24 9.11 -13.50
CA SER A 349 -6.59 10.19 -14.26
C SER A 349 -5.52 10.97 -13.49
N LYS A 350 -5.44 10.81 -12.16
CA LYS A 350 -4.40 11.42 -11.31
C LYS A 350 -3.15 10.55 -11.17
N PHE A 351 -3.18 9.32 -11.69
CA PHE A 351 -2.04 8.41 -11.65
C PHE A 351 -1.24 8.43 -12.94
N GLU A 352 0.07 8.41 -12.78
CA GLU A 352 1.03 8.08 -13.83
C GLU A 352 1.86 6.89 -13.36
N ALA A 353 2.11 5.91 -14.23
CA ALA A 353 2.91 4.75 -13.85
C ALA A 353 4.35 5.19 -13.51
N GLY A 354 4.85 4.75 -12.35
CA GLY A 354 6.15 5.17 -11.83
C GLY A 354 6.14 6.50 -11.06
N ALA A 355 5.00 7.16 -10.91
CA ALA A 355 4.87 8.33 -10.04
C ALA A 355 5.03 7.94 -8.56
N VAL A 356 5.57 8.88 -7.76
CA VAL A 356 5.54 8.81 -6.30
C VAL A 356 4.28 9.54 -5.84
N VAL A 357 3.45 8.86 -5.08
CA VAL A 357 2.14 9.35 -4.65
C VAL A 357 1.89 8.99 -3.20
N SER A 358 1.14 9.83 -2.52
CA SER A 358 0.45 9.47 -1.27
C SER A 358 -1.03 9.38 -1.62
N VAL A 359 -1.73 8.40 -1.08
CA VAL A 359 -3.16 8.20 -1.34
C VAL A 359 -3.93 8.20 -0.04
N VAL A 360 -5.16 8.71 -0.10
CA VAL A 360 -6.17 8.53 0.94
C VAL A 360 -7.07 7.40 0.48
N ALA A 361 -7.16 6.34 1.27
CA ALA A 361 -7.88 5.12 0.90
C ALA A 361 -8.72 4.57 2.07
N LYS A 362 -9.80 3.86 1.74
CA LYS A 362 -10.63 3.08 2.67
C LYS A 362 -10.81 1.69 2.10
N ASP A 363 -10.52 0.65 2.88
CA ASP A 363 -10.69 -0.77 2.52
C ASP A 363 -10.14 -1.14 1.12
N GLY A 364 -9.00 -0.56 0.74
CA GLY A 364 -8.36 -0.79 -0.56
C GLY A 364 -8.90 0.06 -1.72
N MET A 365 -9.90 0.91 -1.50
CA MET A 365 -10.40 1.87 -2.50
C MET A 365 -9.73 3.23 -2.32
N ILE A 366 -9.18 3.79 -3.38
CA ILE A 366 -8.55 5.12 -3.38
C ILE A 366 -9.64 6.20 -3.51
N LEU A 367 -9.66 7.11 -2.56
CA LEU A 367 -10.59 8.24 -2.52
C LEU A 367 -9.94 9.56 -2.96
N GLU A 368 -8.63 9.74 -2.72
CA GLU A 368 -7.87 10.90 -3.16
C GLU A 368 -6.41 10.56 -3.44
N VAL A 369 -5.80 11.27 -4.39
CA VAL A 369 -4.37 11.18 -4.72
C VAL A 369 -3.71 12.50 -4.35
N ILE A 370 -2.81 12.44 -3.38
CA ILE A 370 -1.97 13.56 -2.98
C ILE A 370 -0.70 13.47 -3.84
N GLY A 371 -0.66 14.29 -4.89
CA GLY A 371 0.49 14.39 -5.77
C GLY A 371 1.73 14.80 -4.98
N ALA A 372 2.80 14.01 -5.05
CA ALA A 372 4.13 14.53 -4.78
C ALA A 372 4.70 15.04 -6.09
N THR A 373 5.27 16.24 -6.07
CA THR A 373 6.25 16.66 -7.08
C THR A 373 7.26 15.53 -7.20
N ALA A 374 7.32 14.88 -8.36
CA ALA A 374 8.24 13.77 -8.56
C ALA A 374 9.63 14.23 -8.08
N PRO A 375 10.24 13.59 -7.06
CA PRO A 375 11.64 13.84 -6.81
C PRO A 375 12.34 13.56 -8.13
N THR A 376 13.13 14.51 -8.62
CA THR A 376 14.00 14.32 -9.77
C THR A 376 15.07 13.32 -9.34
N ILE A 377 14.72 12.04 -9.36
CA ILE A 377 15.66 10.96 -9.10
C ILE A 377 16.51 10.87 -10.36
N GLU A 378 17.82 11.13 -10.23
CA GLU A 378 18.75 10.91 -11.33
C GLU A 378 18.54 9.47 -11.85
N SER A 379 18.10 9.33 -13.10
CA SER A 379 17.69 8.05 -13.65
C SER A 379 18.86 7.07 -13.64
N THR A 380 18.68 5.95 -12.95
CA THR A 380 19.63 4.83 -12.94
C THR A 380 19.11 3.70 -13.82
N TYR A 381 20.04 3.04 -14.51
CA TYR A 381 19.75 2.00 -15.50
C TYR A 381 20.45 0.71 -15.11
N LEU A 382 19.82 -0.41 -15.44
CA LEU A 382 20.43 -1.72 -15.31
C LEU A 382 20.17 -2.56 -16.55
N VAL A 383 20.98 -3.59 -16.73
CA VAL A 383 20.77 -4.65 -17.71
C VAL A 383 20.33 -5.91 -16.98
N ALA A 384 19.17 -6.46 -17.30
CA ALA A 384 18.79 -7.77 -16.77
C ALA A 384 19.69 -8.86 -17.39
N VAL A 385 20.49 -9.54 -16.59
CA VAL A 385 21.38 -10.62 -17.07
C VAL A 385 20.61 -11.94 -17.17
N THR A 386 19.65 -12.15 -16.27
CA THR A 386 18.78 -13.32 -16.25
C THR A 386 17.30 -12.90 -16.31
N GLY A 387 16.44 -13.84 -16.68
CA GLY A 387 15.02 -13.75 -16.36
C GLY A 387 14.77 -13.86 -14.86
N THR A 388 13.50 -13.78 -14.45
CA THR A 388 13.16 -13.83 -13.03
C THR A 388 12.82 -15.22 -12.51
N VAL A 389 13.06 -15.42 -11.21
CA VAL A 389 12.68 -16.61 -10.45
C VAL A 389 11.83 -16.17 -9.25
N PRO A 390 10.67 -16.80 -8.97
CA PRO A 390 9.86 -16.43 -7.82
C PRO A 390 10.56 -16.78 -6.50
N VAL A 391 10.47 -15.87 -5.52
CA VAL A 391 11.04 -15.98 -4.18
C VAL A 391 10.00 -15.54 -3.14
N TYR A 392 9.87 -16.28 -2.05
CA TYR A 392 8.94 -15.95 -0.96
C TYR A 392 9.68 -15.21 0.15
N VAL A 393 9.27 -13.99 0.47
CA VAL A 393 9.86 -13.17 1.53
C VAL A 393 8.73 -12.54 2.34
N ASP A 394 8.73 -12.77 3.66
CA ASP A 394 7.77 -12.17 4.61
C ASP A 394 6.29 -12.26 4.18
N GLY A 395 5.86 -13.44 3.71
CA GLY A 395 4.48 -13.69 3.28
C GLY A 395 4.12 -13.21 1.87
N HIS A 396 5.08 -12.63 1.13
CA HIS A 396 4.87 -12.07 -0.19
C HIS A 396 5.74 -12.77 -1.25
N VAL A 397 5.20 -12.90 -2.47
CA VAL A 397 5.95 -13.42 -3.63
C VAL A 397 6.65 -12.24 -4.31
N TYR A 398 7.97 -12.30 -4.35
CA TYR A 398 8.83 -11.45 -5.16
C TYR A 398 9.47 -12.25 -6.28
N TYR A 399 10.20 -11.57 -7.14
CA TYR A 399 10.89 -12.13 -8.29
C TYR A 399 12.36 -11.71 -8.25
N ALA A 400 13.27 -12.67 -8.11
CA ALA A 400 14.70 -12.44 -8.11
C ALA A 400 15.27 -12.54 -9.53
N LEU A 401 16.24 -11.68 -9.86
CA LEU A 401 17.07 -11.81 -11.05
C LEU A 401 18.50 -11.34 -10.78
N THR A 402 19.44 -11.73 -11.63
CA THR A 402 20.76 -11.10 -11.71
C THR A 402 20.70 -9.94 -12.70
N ALA A 403 21.11 -8.75 -12.25
CA ALA A 403 21.20 -7.54 -13.06
C ALA A 403 22.64 -7.02 -13.08
N ASN A 404 23.08 -6.48 -14.22
CA ASN A 404 24.32 -5.72 -14.31
C ASN A 404 24.02 -4.25 -14.00
N ILE A 405 24.66 -3.73 -12.96
CA ILE A 405 24.58 -2.34 -12.53
C ILE A 405 26.01 -1.81 -12.50
N ASP A 406 26.31 -0.82 -13.36
CA ASP A 406 27.63 -0.19 -13.46
C ASP A 406 28.80 -1.18 -13.63
N GLY A 407 28.57 -2.29 -14.35
CA GLY A 407 29.58 -3.31 -14.66
C GLY A 407 29.61 -4.47 -13.67
N SER A 408 28.94 -4.34 -12.53
CA SER A 408 28.85 -5.41 -11.53
C SER A 408 27.57 -6.22 -11.68
N ASN A 409 27.67 -7.55 -11.63
CA ASN A 409 26.51 -8.42 -11.54
C ASN A 409 25.99 -8.46 -10.10
N VAL A 410 24.77 -7.98 -9.90
CA VAL A 410 24.10 -7.88 -8.60
C VAL A 410 22.81 -8.70 -8.63
N SER A 411 22.55 -9.49 -7.59
CA SER A 411 21.26 -10.14 -7.40
C SER A 411 20.27 -9.15 -6.79
N ILE A 412 19.13 -8.95 -7.45
CA ILE A 412 18.10 -7.99 -7.02
C ILE A 412 16.75 -8.69 -6.88
N LEU A 413 15.91 -8.15 -5.98
CA LEU A 413 14.51 -8.54 -5.83
C LEU A 413 13.61 -7.47 -6.45
N ASN A 414 12.59 -7.90 -7.17
CA ASN A 414 11.63 -7.04 -7.84
C ASN A 414 10.22 -7.65 -7.80
N THR A 415 9.19 -6.94 -8.28
CA THR A 415 7.80 -7.42 -8.26
C THR A 415 7.31 -7.99 -9.60
N ARG A 416 8.11 -7.87 -10.66
CA ARG A 416 7.73 -8.32 -12.01
C ARG A 416 8.25 -9.72 -12.32
N SER A 417 7.37 -10.55 -12.85
CA SER A 417 7.67 -11.91 -13.32
C SER A 417 8.10 -11.99 -14.78
N ASP A 418 7.85 -10.94 -15.54
CA ASP A 418 7.94 -10.89 -17.01
C ASP A 418 9.25 -10.24 -17.51
N ILE A 419 10.26 -10.13 -16.64
CA ILE A 419 11.56 -9.55 -16.99
C ILE A 419 12.31 -10.46 -17.98
N VAL A 420 12.78 -9.85 -19.07
CA VAL A 420 13.50 -10.52 -20.15
C VAL A 420 15.01 -10.29 -19.98
N ALA A 421 15.80 -11.36 -20.10
CA ALA A 421 17.25 -11.27 -20.09
C ALA A 421 17.78 -10.41 -21.27
N ASP A 422 18.97 -9.85 -21.10
CA ASP A 422 19.64 -8.96 -22.06
C ASP A 422 18.86 -7.70 -22.43
N THR A 423 17.96 -7.27 -21.53
CA THR A 423 17.14 -6.07 -21.72
C THR A 423 17.50 -4.97 -20.71
N VAL A 424 17.51 -3.72 -21.18
CA VAL A 424 17.75 -2.52 -20.36
C VAL A 424 16.46 -2.11 -19.65
N TYR A 425 16.54 -1.93 -18.33
CA TYR A 425 15.47 -1.40 -17.47
C TYR A 425 15.91 -0.13 -16.75
N ARG A 426 14.98 0.83 -16.61
CA ARG A 426 15.13 1.89 -15.62
C ARG A 426 14.71 1.30 -14.27
N TYR A 427 15.44 1.61 -13.21
CA TYR A 427 15.09 1.11 -11.89
C TYR A 427 15.00 2.20 -10.83
N VAL A 428 14.25 1.91 -9.78
CA VAL A 428 14.28 2.63 -8.50
C VAL A 428 14.38 1.61 -7.38
N LYS A 429 15.12 1.93 -6.32
CA LYS A 429 15.28 1.07 -5.13
C LYS A 429 14.55 1.70 -3.96
N ASN A 430 13.65 0.95 -3.31
CA ASN A 430 12.96 1.43 -2.11
C ASN A 430 13.83 1.27 -0.84
N GLY A 431 13.36 1.79 0.30
CA GLY A 431 14.07 1.71 1.59
C GLY A 431 14.28 0.28 2.11
N ALA A 432 13.48 -0.69 1.63
CA ALA A 432 13.63 -2.12 1.92
C ALA A 432 14.57 -2.85 0.93
N GLY A 433 15.14 -2.13 -0.04
CA GLY A 433 16.06 -2.67 -1.03
C GLY A 433 15.41 -3.43 -2.20
N ILE A 434 14.09 -3.37 -2.33
CA ILE A 434 13.35 -3.93 -3.47
C ILE A 434 13.44 -2.97 -4.66
N TYR A 435 13.73 -3.53 -5.83
CA TYR A 435 13.88 -2.81 -7.09
C TYR A 435 12.53 -2.77 -7.82
N THR A 436 12.15 -1.59 -8.28
CA THR A 436 11.03 -1.41 -9.21
C THR A 436 11.61 -1.24 -10.60
N LEU A 437 11.33 -2.19 -11.49
CA LEU A 437 11.84 -2.19 -12.87
C LEU A 437 10.79 -1.67 -13.84
N ILE A 438 11.16 -0.65 -14.60
CA ILE A 438 10.30 -0.02 -15.60
C ILE A 438 10.82 -0.46 -16.97
N GLU A 439 9.96 -1.18 -17.70
CA GLU A 439 10.28 -1.75 -19.00
C GLU A 439 10.21 -0.72 -20.13
N TYR A 440 11.03 -0.93 -21.14
CA TYR A 440 11.17 -0.09 -22.33
C TYR A 440 9.88 0.18 -23.11
N SER A 441 8.98 -0.79 -23.17
CA SER A 441 7.73 -0.73 -23.94
C SER A 441 6.68 0.14 -23.27
N SER A 442 6.93 0.56 -22.02
CA SER A 442 6.08 1.48 -21.30
C SER A 442 6.19 2.87 -21.92
N GLU A 443 5.05 3.49 -22.24
CA GLU A 443 4.96 4.90 -22.68
C GLU A 443 5.64 5.86 -21.68
N ASN A 444 5.84 5.42 -20.43
CA ASN A 444 6.45 6.18 -19.33
C ASN A 444 7.93 5.82 -19.05
N PHE A 445 8.57 5.03 -19.92
CA PHE A 445 9.99 4.65 -19.78
C PHE A 445 10.91 5.87 -19.70
N THR A 446 10.49 7.03 -20.24
CA THR A 446 11.26 8.27 -20.30
C THR A 446 10.38 9.50 -20.00
N GLN A 447 10.76 10.33 -19.02
CA GLN A 447 10.14 11.64 -18.79
C GLN A 447 10.57 12.72 -19.82
N SER A 448 11.54 12.42 -20.70
CA SER A 448 12.01 13.32 -21.77
C SER A 448 13.12 12.66 -22.61
N GLY A 449 12.84 11.65 -23.44
CA GLY A 449 13.82 11.18 -24.44
C GLY A 449 13.70 9.71 -24.81
N GLU A 450 13.30 9.41 -26.04
CA GLU A 450 13.03 8.05 -26.51
C GLU A 450 14.23 7.08 -26.35
N LYS A 451 13.95 5.84 -25.91
CA LYS A 451 14.85 4.70 -26.14
C LYS A 451 14.76 4.30 -27.60
N LYS A 452 15.88 4.18 -28.29
CA LYS A 452 15.94 3.67 -29.67
C LYS A 452 16.70 2.34 -29.67
N GLU A 453 16.07 1.28 -30.15
CA GLU A 453 16.79 0.10 -30.62
C GLU A 453 17.46 0.50 -31.93
N LEU A 454 18.78 0.63 -31.92
CA LEU A 454 19.46 1.38 -32.96
C LEU A 454 20.02 0.48 -34.05
N LEU A 455 20.32 -0.77 -33.70
CA LEU A 455 20.88 -1.79 -34.58
C LEU A 455 20.43 -3.18 -34.13
N ASP A 456 19.77 -3.88 -35.03
CA ASP A 456 19.59 -5.34 -35.00
C ASP A 456 20.53 -5.91 -36.07
N ASN A 457 21.75 -6.30 -35.70
CA ASN A 457 22.77 -6.81 -36.62
C ASN A 457 22.49 -8.27 -36.99
N SER A 458 21.30 -8.52 -37.56
CA SER A 458 20.78 -9.85 -37.91
C SER A 458 21.40 -10.43 -39.19
N GLU A 459 22.24 -9.68 -39.92
CA GLU A 459 22.98 -10.19 -41.09
C GLU A 459 24.27 -10.90 -40.67
N SER A 460 24.39 -12.17 -41.09
CA SER A 460 25.30 -13.18 -40.53
C SER A 460 26.80 -12.98 -40.76
N ASP A 461 27.23 -11.97 -41.51
CA ASP A 461 28.55 -12.02 -42.16
C ASP A 461 29.52 -10.87 -41.80
N SER A 462 29.15 -9.88 -40.98
CA SER A 462 30.13 -8.84 -40.57
C SER A 462 29.86 -8.14 -39.24
N ASN A 463 30.94 -7.88 -38.49
CA ASN A 463 30.95 -7.01 -37.31
C ASN A 463 30.72 -5.55 -37.73
N VAL A 464 29.99 -4.79 -36.92
CA VAL A 464 29.73 -3.36 -37.13
C VAL A 464 30.56 -2.53 -36.15
N VAL A 465 31.26 -1.51 -36.63
CA VAL A 465 32.02 -0.59 -35.78
C VAL A 465 31.26 0.72 -35.58
N LEU A 466 30.90 1.00 -34.34
CA LEU A 466 30.26 2.23 -33.88
C LEU A 466 31.31 3.24 -33.43
N LYS A 467 31.50 4.33 -34.18
CA LYS A 467 32.44 5.38 -33.80
C LYS A 467 31.74 6.48 -33.00
N VAL A 468 32.18 6.71 -31.77
CA VAL A 468 31.73 7.79 -30.88
C VAL A 468 32.91 8.76 -30.73
N ASN A 469 32.79 10.05 -31.08
CA ASN A 469 33.82 11.05 -30.69
C ASN A 469 33.24 12.20 -29.85
N ASN A 470 34.09 12.79 -29.01
CA ASN A 470 33.76 13.81 -28.01
C ASN A 470 33.35 15.20 -28.58
N ASN A 471 33.62 15.51 -29.86
CA ASN A 471 33.51 16.89 -30.40
C ASN A 471 32.73 17.04 -31.73
N GLY A 472 31.76 16.17 -32.03
CA GLY A 472 30.89 16.32 -33.22
C GLY A 472 29.63 15.48 -33.12
N SER A 473 28.57 15.80 -33.87
CA SER A 473 27.36 14.98 -33.91
C SER A 473 27.64 13.64 -34.62
N TYR A 474 27.42 12.49 -33.98
CA TYR A 474 27.69 11.16 -34.57
C TYR A 474 26.44 10.44 -35.00
N ARG A 475 26.55 9.62 -36.07
CA ARG A 475 25.47 8.76 -36.55
C ARG A 475 25.64 7.33 -36.03
N MET A 476 24.65 6.83 -35.29
CA MET A 476 24.43 5.39 -35.13
C MET A 476 23.18 5.03 -35.93
N GLY A 477 23.38 4.34 -37.06
CA GLY A 477 22.37 4.27 -38.11
C GLY A 477 22.02 5.66 -38.65
N ASN A 478 20.76 6.08 -38.49
CA ASN A 478 20.25 7.40 -38.90
C ASN A 478 20.24 8.45 -37.78
N THR A 479 20.52 8.08 -36.53
CA THR A 479 20.34 8.95 -35.35
C THR A 479 21.60 9.73 -35.02
N ARG A 480 21.50 11.06 -34.86
CA ARG A 480 22.63 11.93 -34.49
C ARG A 480 22.69 12.21 -32.99
N PHE A 481 23.83 11.96 -32.32
CA PHE A 481 23.96 12.22 -30.88
C PHE A 481 25.34 12.69 -30.39
N LEU A 482 25.41 13.12 -29.12
CA LEU A 482 26.60 13.52 -28.34
C LEU A 482 26.68 12.72 -27.01
N THR A 483 27.89 12.60 -26.43
CA THR A 483 28.10 12.08 -25.06
C THR A 483 28.48 13.19 -24.09
N ASP A 484 28.01 13.13 -22.84
CA ASP A 484 28.34 14.07 -21.77
C ASP A 484 29.03 13.37 -20.58
N THR A 485 29.32 14.12 -19.52
CA THR A 485 30.00 13.58 -18.32
C THR A 485 29.17 12.56 -17.54
N LYS A 486 27.88 12.39 -17.87
CA LYS A 486 26.94 11.45 -17.25
C LYS A 486 26.55 10.30 -18.19
N THR A 487 27.08 10.24 -19.40
CA THR A 487 26.84 9.11 -20.32
C THR A 487 27.45 7.83 -19.76
N VAL A 488 26.72 6.71 -19.83
CA VAL A 488 27.20 5.38 -19.46
C VAL A 488 27.10 4.45 -20.66
N ILE A 489 28.15 3.67 -20.91
CA ILE A 489 28.21 2.69 -22.00
C ILE A 489 28.62 1.35 -21.40
N VAL A 490 27.83 0.32 -21.68
CA VAL A 490 28.02 -1.05 -21.23
C VAL A 490 28.13 -1.96 -22.45
N VAL A 491 29.17 -2.77 -22.53
CA VAL A 491 29.35 -3.76 -23.61
C VAL A 491 29.60 -5.11 -22.97
N ARG A 492 28.80 -6.11 -23.36
CA ARG A 492 29.04 -7.50 -22.97
C ARG A 492 29.98 -8.16 -23.99
N ASN A 493 30.95 -8.93 -23.52
CA ASN A 493 31.87 -9.70 -24.36
C ASN A 493 32.02 -11.11 -23.75
N ALA A 494 31.51 -12.14 -24.41
CA ALA A 494 31.64 -13.53 -23.93
C ALA A 494 31.26 -13.75 -22.45
N GLY A 495 30.33 -12.97 -21.91
CA GLY A 495 29.86 -13.06 -20.52
C GLY A 495 30.50 -12.08 -19.53
N THR A 496 31.55 -11.35 -19.92
CA THR A 496 32.10 -10.23 -19.13
C THR A 496 31.49 -8.91 -19.57
N PHE A 497 31.39 -7.94 -18.67
CA PHE A 497 30.83 -6.62 -18.94
C PHE A 497 31.93 -5.57 -18.83
N SER A 498 32.06 -4.75 -19.87
CA SER A 498 32.94 -3.59 -19.89
C SER A 498 32.12 -2.33 -19.81
N VAL A 499 32.48 -1.42 -18.88
CA VAL A 499 31.73 -0.19 -18.64
C VAL A 499 32.62 1.03 -18.78
N LYS A 500 32.09 2.07 -19.43
CA LYS A 500 32.72 3.39 -19.50
C LYS A 500 31.71 4.48 -19.19
N THR A 501 32.13 5.44 -18.38
CA THR A 501 31.31 6.58 -17.98
C THR A 501 31.96 7.90 -18.39
N GLY A 502 31.13 8.88 -18.70
CA GLY A 502 31.54 10.23 -19.04
C GLY A 502 31.70 10.49 -20.54
N LYS A 503 32.42 11.56 -20.86
CA LYS A 503 32.67 11.97 -22.24
C LYS A 503 33.58 10.95 -22.89
N PHE A 504 33.11 10.31 -23.95
CA PHE A 504 33.77 9.16 -24.54
C PHE A 504 34.10 9.38 -26.01
N THR A 505 35.34 9.06 -26.38
CA THR A 505 35.76 8.89 -27.76
C THR A 505 36.26 7.44 -27.92
N SER A 506 35.56 6.60 -28.67
CA SER A 506 36.06 5.27 -29.05
C SER A 506 35.27 4.65 -30.20
N GLU A 507 35.81 3.56 -30.71
CA GLU A 507 35.17 2.65 -31.65
C GLU A 507 34.64 1.43 -30.88
N ILE A 508 33.32 1.31 -30.75
CA ILE A 508 32.67 0.14 -30.16
C ILE A 508 32.43 -0.87 -31.28
N THR A 509 33.00 -2.06 -31.15
CA THR A 509 32.71 -3.16 -32.08
C THR A 509 31.46 -3.89 -31.60
N VAL A 510 30.49 -4.05 -32.47
CA VAL A 510 29.29 -4.85 -32.28
C VAL A 510 29.46 -6.12 -33.09
N ASN A 511 29.48 -7.27 -32.41
CA ASN A 511 29.68 -8.56 -33.09
C ASN A 511 28.47 -8.89 -33.98
N ALA A 512 28.66 -9.76 -34.97
CA ALA A 512 27.56 -10.29 -35.78
C ALA A 512 26.50 -10.95 -34.88
N GLY A 513 25.22 -10.62 -35.08
CA GLY A 513 24.10 -11.12 -34.27
C GLY A 513 23.85 -10.39 -32.94
N ALA A 514 24.64 -9.38 -32.59
CA ALA A 514 24.45 -8.60 -31.36
C ALA A 514 23.44 -7.44 -31.54
N LYS A 515 22.83 -7.03 -30.42
CA LYS A 515 21.88 -5.91 -30.34
C LYS A 515 22.49 -4.73 -29.58
N ALA A 516 22.10 -3.51 -29.98
CA ALA A 516 22.49 -2.27 -29.31
C ALA A 516 21.27 -1.44 -28.88
N TYR A 517 21.15 -1.21 -27.57
CA TYR A 517 20.09 -0.42 -26.96
C TYR A 517 20.63 0.91 -26.47
N ALA A 518 20.07 2.04 -26.93
CA ALA A 518 20.44 3.33 -26.38
C ALA A 518 19.26 4.13 -25.85
N VAL A 519 19.54 4.91 -24.80
CA VAL A 519 18.63 5.84 -24.15
C VAL A 519 19.18 7.24 -24.33
N PHE A 520 18.37 8.14 -24.88
CA PHE A 520 18.74 9.53 -25.10
C PHE A 520 17.95 10.45 -24.15
N LYS A 521 18.45 11.69 -23.99
CA LYS A 521 17.70 12.81 -23.42
C LYS A 521 17.13 13.64 -24.56
N ASP A 522 15.87 14.06 -24.44
CA ASP A 522 15.23 15.06 -25.32
C ASP A 522 15.99 16.38 -25.17
N GLU A 523 16.62 16.81 -26.25
CA GLU A 523 17.01 18.21 -26.41
C GLU A 523 16.69 18.73 -27.81
N VAL A 524 16.36 20.02 -27.83
CA VAL A 524 15.75 20.75 -28.94
C VAL A 524 16.73 20.91 -30.10
N GLY A 525 16.46 20.24 -31.24
CA GLY A 525 17.25 20.35 -32.47
C GLY A 525 17.42 19.02 -33.22
N ASN A 526 18.44 18.91 -34.08
CA ASN A 526 18.75 17.69 -34.87
C ASN A 526 19.78 16.76 -34.21
N VAL A 527 20.11 16.93 -32.92
CA VAL A 527 21.16 16.18 -32.21
C VAL A 527 20.74 15.89 -30.76
N GLU A 528 20.74 14.62 -30.37
CA GLU A 528 20.31 14.15 -29.04
C GLU A 528 21.52 13.92 -28.10
N THR A 529 21.31 13.87 -26.78
CA THR A 529 22.37 13.51 -25.81
C THR A 529 22.20 12.07 -25.35
N LEU A 530 23.22 11.23 -25.55
CA LEU A 530 23.24 9.84 -25.12
C LEU A 530 23.37 9.76 -23.59
N LYS A 531 22.45 9.06 -22.93
CA LYS A 531 22.50 8.78 -21.49
C LYS A 531 23.01 7.39 -21.19
N PHE A 532 22.52 6.38 -21.91
CA PHE A 532 22.90 4.99 -21.67
C PHE A 532 23.00 4.24 -23.00
N LEU A 533 24.03 3.42 -23.18
CA LEU A 533 24.18 2.50 -24.31
C LEU A 533 24.54 1.09 -23.79
N TYR A 534 23.80 0.07 -24.21
CA TYR A 534 24.13 -1.33 -23.96
C TYR A 534 24.32 -2.08 -25.28
N VAL A 535 25.39 -2.88 -25.39
CA VAL A 535 25.65 -3.81 -26.49
C VAL A 535 25.70 -5.24 -25.97
N THR A 536 24.87 -6.13 -26.52
CA THR A 536 24.71 -7.52 -26.02
C THR A 536 25.89 -8.42 -26.30
N ASP A 537 26.67 -8.15 -27.35
CA ASP A 537 27.94 -8.83 -27.63
C ASP A 537 28.86 -7.95 -28.50
N GLY A 538 30.10 -7.71 -28.05
CA GLY A 538 31.01 -6.78 -28.71
C GLY A 538 32.26 -6.43 -27.90
N SER A 539 32.93 -5.34 -28.29
CA SER A 539 34.07 -4.78 -27.52
C SER A 539 34.04 -3.25 -27.53
N LEU A 540 34.59 -2.62 -26.49
CA LEU A 540 34.73 -1.15 -26.42
C LEU A 540 35.89 -0.59 -27.29
N GLY A 541 36.59 -1.43 -28.05
CA GLY A 541 37.71 -1.05 -28.93
C GLY A 541 39.09 -1.00 -28.25
N GLU A 542 40.09 -0.48 -29.00
CA GLU A 542 41.45 -0.23 -28.49
C GLU A 542 41.45 0.84 -27.41
N VAL A 543 42.34 0.64 -26.44
CA VAL A 543 42.41 1.45 -25.24
C VAL A 543 43.00 2.82 -25.59
N ASP A 544 42.17 3.86 -25.42
CA ASP A 544 42.51 5.28 -25.57
C ASP A 544 43.89 5.57 -24.97
N ALA A 545 44.79 6.21 -25.72
CA ALA A 545 46.16 6.54 -25.32
C ALA A 545 46.25 7.44 -24.06
N SER A 546 45.11 7.93 -23.57
CA SER A 546 44.95 8.66 -22.32
C SER A 546 44.54 7.80 -21.11
N THR A 547 44.24 6.52 -21.31
CA THR A 547 43.84 5.58 -20.26
C THR A 547 45.02 5.33 -19.33
N THR A 548 44.81 5.57 -18.05
CA THR A 548 45.81 5.30 -17.02
C THR A 548 45.72 3.85 -16.61
N TYR A 549 46.86 3.19 -16.46
CA TYR A 549 46.93 1.82 -15.98
C TYR A 549 47.62 1.76 -14.62
N VAL A 550 47.31 0.70 -13.88
CA VAL A 550 47.97 0.38 -12.62
C VAL A 550 48.40 -1.08 -12.63
N ARG A 551 49.58 -1.37 -12.08
CA ARG A 551 50.01 -2.73 -11.80
C ARG A 551 49.55 -3.15 -10.42
N VAL A 552 48.85 -4.26 -10.31
CA VAL A 552 48.40 -4.77 -9.00
C VAL A 552 49.58 -5.38 -8.26
N LEU A 553 49.84 -4.90 -7.04
CA LEU A 553 50.92 -5.40 -6.17
C LEU A 553 50.39 -6.36 -5.10
N GLY A 554 49.13 -6.20 -4.70
CA GLY A 554 48.51 -7.09 -3.72
C GLY A 554 47.18 -6.58 -3.21
N LYS A 555 46.35 -7.51 -2.70
CA LYS A 555 45.09 -7.21 -2.01
C LYS A 555 45.39 -6.75 -0.59
N VAL A 556 44.89 -5.58 -0.21
CA VAL A 556 45.11 -4.99 1.13
C VAL A 556 43.89 -5.02 2.03
N GLY A 557 42.68 -5.20 1.49
CA GLY A 557 41.47 -5.34 2.29
C GLY A 557 40.17 -5.21 1.49
N ALA A 558 39.08 -4.95 2.20
CA ALA A 558 37.78 -4.62 1.62
C ALA A 558 37.12 -3.47 2.38
N VAL A 559 36.30 -2.68 1.68
CA VAL A 559 35.57 -1.54 2.26
C VAL A 559 34.14 -1.52 1.72
N TYR A 560 33.18 -1.14 2.56
CA TYR A 560 31.78 -0.99 2.17
C TYR A 560 31.40 0.50 2.11
N GLU A 561 31.05 0.99 0.92
CA GLU A 561 30.67 2.38 0.69
C GLU A 561 29.54 2.45 -0.34
N ASN A 562 28.58 3.36 -0.14
CA ASN A 562 27.46 3.57 -1.07
C ASN A 562 26.74 2.27 -1.49
N ASN A 563 26.50 1.38 -0.52
CA ASN A 563 25.88 0.08 -0.71
C ASN A 563 26.64 -0.91 -1.62
N THR A 564 27.94 -0.71 -1.82
CA THR A 564 28.81 -1.59 -2.62
C THR A 564 30.03 -2.02 -1.80
N VAL A 565 30.38 -3.30 -1.86
CA VAL A 565 31.63 -3.82 -1.27
C VAL A 565 32.72 -3.71 -2.31
N TYR A 566 33.79 -2.99 -1.99
CA TYR A 566 34.98 -2.87 -2.83
C TYR A 566 36.12 -3.67 -2.22
N THR A 567 36.89 -4.34 -3.07
CA THR A 567 38.21 -4.85 -2.71
C THR A 567 39.23 -3.72 -2.89
N VAL A 568 40.07 -3.50 -1.88
CA VAL A 568 41.13 -2.51 -1.91
C VAL A 568 42.44 -3.21 -2.26
N TYR A 569 43.13 -2.70 -3.28
CA TYR A 569 44.42 -3.19 -3.75
C TYR A 569 45.50 -2.12 -3.54
N SER A 570 46.70 -2.58 -3.18
CA SER A 570 47.93 -1.80 -3.35
C SER A 570 48.36 -1.90 -4.81
N VAL A 571 48.62 -0.78 -5.44
CA VAL A 571 48.92 -0.73 -6.88
C VAL A 571 50.06 0.24 -7.19
N PHE A 572 50.82 -0.06 -8.25
CA PHE A 572 51.80 0.84 -8.84
C PHE A 572 51.17 1.59 -10.03
N ASN A 573 51.06 2.91 -9.92
CA ASN A 573 50.43 3.75 -10.94
C ASN A 573 51.39 4.05 -12.09
N LEU A 574 51.07 3.54 -13.28
CA LEU A 574 51.92 3.61 -14.46
C LEU A 574 51.95 5.00 -15.13
N LYS A 575 51.11 5.94 -14.66
CA LYS A 575 51.16 7.35 -15.08
C LYS A 575 52.01 8.21 -14.15
N THR A 576 51.98 7.96 -12.85
CA THR A 576 52.67 8.81 -11.85
C THR A 576 53.96 8.21 -11.31
N GLY A 577 54.18 6.91 -11.53
CA GLY A 577 55.31 6.16 -10.98
C GLY A 577 55.27 6.04 -9.45
N LYS A 578 54.08 6.05 -8.84
CA LYS A 578 53.89 5.96 -7.37
C LYS A 578 53.09 4.73 -6.99
N VAL A 579 53.33 4.23 -5.78
CA VAL A 579 52.46 3.23 -5.16
C VAL A 579 51.35 3.91 -4.37
N GLU A 580 50.13 3.44 -4.58
CA GLU A 580 48.92 3.97 -3.97
C GLU A 580 47.90 2.85 -3.73
N THR A 581 46.85 3.14 -2.96
CA THR A 581 45.73 2.22 -2.78
C THR A 581 44.59 2.60 -3.69
N ARG A 582 43.99 1.60 -4.35
CA ARG A 582 42.81 1.78 -5.20
C ARG A 582 41.75 0.74 -4.92
N LYS A 583 40.51 1.11 -5.21
CA LYS A 583 39.32 0.26 -5.04
C LYS A 583 39.00 -0.43 -6.37
N SER A 584 38.50 -1.65 -6.28
CA SER A 584 37.87 -2.36 -7.39
C SER A 584 36.64 -3.09 -6.89
N VAL A 585 35.67 -3.28 -7.79
CA VAL A 585 34.55 -4.21 -7.59
C VAL A 585 34.99 -5.65 -7.83
N GLU A 586 36.09 -5.87 -8.55
CA GLU A 586 36.66 -7.18 -8.81
C GLU A 586 37.39 -7.71 -7.58
N THR A 587 37.06 -8.93 -7.16
CA THR A 587 37.54 -9.51 -5.90
C THR A 587 38.85 -10.30 -6.05
N GLU A 588 39.22 -10.64 -7.28
CA GLU A 588 40.31 -11.56 -7.64
C GLU A 588 41.17 -11.02 -8.79
N LEU A 589 41.80 -9.84 -8.61
CA LEU A 589 42.79 -9.33 -9.57
C LEU A 589 44.17 -9.96 -9.33
N GLU A 590 44.84 -10.38 -10.41
CA GLU A 590 46.14 -11.05 -10.33
C GLU A 590 47.28 -10.08 -9.99
N VAL A 591 48.15 -10.47 -9.06
CA VAL A 591 49.36 -9.71 -8.73
C VAL A 591 50.35 -9.74 -9.88
N GLY A 592 50.93 -8.59 -10.22
CA GLY A 592 51.89 -8.42 -11.31
C GLY A 592 51.25 -8.08 -12.65
N LYS A 593 49.93 -8.09 -12.76
CA LYS A 593 49.19 -7.71 -13.98
C LYS A 593 48.82 -6.23 -14.00
N ASP A 594 48.74 -5.70 -15.21
CA ASP A 594 48.40 -4.30 -15.49
C ASP A 594 46.92 -4.19 -15.85
N TYR A 595 46.20 -3.33 -15.12
CA TYR A 595 44.76 -3.12 -15.27
C TYR A 595 44.41 -1.66 -15.54
N ALA A 596 43.37 -1.43 -16.34
CA ALA A 596 42.91 -0.10 -16.66
C ALA A 596 42.25 0.59 -15.44
N VAL A 597 42.43 1.90 -15.32
CA VAL A 597 41.79 2.74 -14.31
C VAL A 597 40.64 3.52 -14.95
N GLY A 598 39.45 3.39 -14.36
CA GLY A 598 38.25 4.13 -14.76
C GLY A 598 38.28 5.61 -14.37
N ALA A 599 37.37 6.40 -14.94
CA ALA A 599 37.27 7.85 -14.67
C ALA A 599 36.85 8.18 -13.22
N ASN A 600 36.32 7.20 -12.49
CA ASN A 600 35.98 7.27 -11.06
C ASN A 600 37.12 6.75 -10.15
N ASP A 601 38.33 6.63 -10.70
CA ASP A 601 39.53 6.15 -10.02
C ASP A 601 39.52 4.66 -9.60
N LEU A 602 38.51 3.89 -9.99
CA LEU A 602 38.44 2.45 -9.74
C LEU A 602 39.31 1.65 -10.73
N ILE A 603 39.87 0.53 -10.25
CA ILE A 603 40.51 -0.47 -11.13
C ILE A 603 39.42 -1.27 -11.82
N LEU A 604 39.48 -1.35 -13.14
CA LEU A 604 38.60 -2.16 -13.98
C LEU A 604 39.22 -3.55 -14.15
N GLY A 605 38.42 -4.62 -14.19
CA GLY A 605 38.88 -6.00 -14.49
C GLY A 605 39.36 -6.21 -15.93
N ILE A 606 39.93 -5.17 -16.54
CA ILE A 606 40.37 -5.12 -17.93
C ILE A 606 41.90 -5.08 -17.91
N GLU A 607 42.53 -6.19 -18.27
CA GLU A 607 43.98 -6.27 -18.46
C GLU A 607 44.42 -5.43 -19.67
N GLY A 608 45.64 -4.91 -19.64
CA GLY A 608 46.25 -4.29 -20.82
C GLY A 608 47.78 -4.28 -20.80
N GLU A 609 48.38 -4.12 -21.97
CA GLU A 609 49.83 -4.06 -22.17
C GLU A 609 50.31 -2.60 -22.22
N ALA A 610 50.19 -1.89 -21.09
CA ALA A 610 50.50 -0.46 -21.02
C ALA A 610 52.02 -0.16 -20.97
N THR A 611 52.83 -1.18 -20.75
CA THR A 611 54.28 -1.10 -20.57
C THR A 611 55.02 -1.79 -21.70
N SER A 612 56.17 -1.25 -22.09
CA SER A 612 57.11 -1.86 -23.03
C SER A 612 58.40 -2.23 -22.29
N THR A 613 59.10 -3.25 -22.76
CA THR A 613 60.39 -3.66 -22.19
C THR A 613 61.56 -3.32 -23.11
N GLY A 614 62.74 -3.07 -22.54
CA GLY A 614 63.95 -2.95 -23.33
C GLY A 614 65.20 -2.59 -22.52
N LYS A 615 66.36 -2.75 -23.14
CA LYS A 615 67.66 -2.47 -22.50
C LYS A 615 68.09 -1.02 -22.70
N VAL A 616 68.45 -0.30 -21.63
CA VAL A 616 68.98 1.07 -21.73
C VAL A 616 70.40 1.03 -22.30
N ARG A 617 70.61 1.57 -23.51
CA ARG A 617 71.90 1.54 -24.23
C ARG A 617 72.66 2.86 -24.27
N GLY A 618 72.02 3.96 -23.89
CA GLY A 618 72.65 5.29 -23.89
C GLY A 618 71.69 6.34 -23.35
N TYR A 619 72.23 7.45 -22.84
CA TYR A 619 71.42 8.53 -22.26
C TYR A 619 72.15 9.87 -22.34
N THR A 620 71.37 10.95 -22.39
CA THR A 620 71.81 12.34 -22.21
C THR A 620 70.87 13.02 -21.20
N ALA A 621 71.02 14.32 -20.96
CA ALA A 621 70.09 15.07 -20.11
C ALA A 621 68.66 15.14 -20.67
N GLU A 622 68.48 15.01 -21.99
CA GLU A 622 67.20 15.23 -22.69
C GLU A 622 66.71 13.98 -23.43
N THR A 623 67.50 12.91 -23.48
CA THR A 623 67.15 11.71 -24.25
C THR A 623 67.61 10.43 -23.59
N VAL A 624 66.90 9.34 -23.85
CA VAL A 624 67.28 7.98 -23.46
C VAL A 624 67.16 7.04 -24.67
N THR A 625 68.14 6.16 -24.84
CA THR A 625 68.11 5.10 -25.85
C THR A 625 67.75 3.79 -25.18
N ILE A 626 66.56 3.26 -25.50
CA ILE A 626 66.07 1.97 -25.01
C ILE A 626 65.94 1.02 -26.20
N GLY A 627 66.62 -0.12 -26.14
CA GLY A 627 66.79 -1.02 -27.27
C GLY A 627 67.50 -0.31 -28.43
N ASN A 628 66.84 -0.21 -29.58
CA ASN A 628 67.36 0.45 -30.78
C ASN A 628 66.71 1.83 -31.05
N LYS A 629 65.86 2.32 -30.14
CA LYS A 629 65.10 3.57 -30.32
C LYS A 629 65.54 4.64 -29.32
N VAL A 630 65.65 5.87 -29.81
CA VAL A 630 65.92 7.07 -29.00
C VAL A 630 64.59 7.74 -28.66
N TYR A 631 64.41 8.07 -27.39
CA TYR A 631 63.26 8.76 -26.85
C TYR A 631 63.67 10.07 -26.19
N THR A 632 62.77 11.04 -26.22
CA THR A 632 62.90 12.32 -25.52
C THR A 632 62.45 12.18 -24.07
N MET A 633 63.20 12.79 -23.16
CA MET A 633 62.83 12.96 -21.76
C MET A 633 62.46 14.42 -21.50
N THR A 634 61.44 14.63 -20.68
CA THR A 634 61.00 15.95 -20.22
C THR A 634 61.23 16.10 -18.72
N SER A 635 60.97 17.29 -18.17
CA SER A 635 60.97 17.51 -16.72
C SER A 635 59.98 16.63 -15.96
N ASP A 636 58.97 16.11 -16.66
CA ASP A 636 57.88 15.32 -16.09
C ASP A 636 58.13 13.81 -16.24
N SER A 637 59.20 13.40 -16.92
CA SER A 637 59.60 11.99 -17.03
C SER A 637 60.03 11.45 -15.67
N VAL A 638 59.37 10.38 -15.23
CA VAL A 638 59.64 9.72 -13.95
C VAL A 638 60.54 8.51 -14.15
N VAL A 639 61.56 8.35 -13.31
CA VAL A 639 62.51 7.23 -13.37
C VAL A 639 62.66 6.64 -11.97
N VAL A 640 62.21 5.41 -11.79
CA VAL A 640 62.07 4.79 -10.47
C VAL A 640 62.46 3.32 -10.47
N GLN A 641 62.69 2.78 -9.28
CA GLN A 641 62.76 1.34 -9.02
C GLN A 641 61.59 0.97 -8.10
N LEU A 642 60.85 -0.05 -8.50
CA LEU A 642 59.81 -0.68 -7.69
C LEU A 642 60.45 -1.87 -6.95
N ASN A 643 60.61 -1.72 -5.64
CA ASN A 643 61.25 -2.72 -4.79
C ASN A 643 60.28 -3.88 -4.49
N ALA A 644 60.82 -5.03 -4.10
CA ALA A 644 60.03 -6.24 -3.79
C ALA A 644 59.00 -6.03 -2.66
N ASP A 645 59.26 -5.10 -1.74
CA ASP A 645 58.34 -4.72 -0.65
C ASP A 645 57.19 -3.79 -1.08
N GLY A 646 57.10 -3.46 -2.37
CA GLY A 646 56.10 -2.55 -2.92
C GLY A 646 56.40 -1.06 -2.66
N THR A 647 57.61 -0.70 -2.24
CA THR A 647 58.05 0.70 -2.16
C THR A 647 58.68 1.17 -3.46
N VAL A 648 58.71 2.50 -3.65
CA VAL A 648 59.30 3.13 -4.86
C VAL A 648 60.46 4.02 -4.47
N THR A 649 61.60 3.83 -5.12
CA THR A 649 62.78 4.68 -4.98
C THR A 649 63.10 5.38 -6.29
N ASN A 650 63.35 6.70 -6.23
CA ASN A 650 63.82 7.44 -7.40
C ASN A 650 65.23 6.98 -7.79
N VAL A 651 65.44 6.68 -9.06
CA VAL A 651 66.74 6.30 -9.61
C VAL A 651 67.09 7.21 -10.78
N THR A 652 68.36 7.20 -11.18
CA THR A 652 68.80 7.99 -12.33
C THR A 652 68.81 7.11 -13.58
N VAL A 653 68.59 7.68 -14.76
CA VAL A 653 68.77 6.92 -16.02
C VAL A 653 70.21 6.39 -16.14
N ALA A 654 71.18 7.13 -15.59
CA ALA A 654 72.58 6.72 -15.54
C ALA A 654 72.79 5.41 -14.78
N SER A 655 72.11 5.22 -13.65
CA SER A 655 72.18 3.98 -12.86
C SER A 655 71.50 2.79 -13.55
N LEU A 656 70.63 3.03 -14.53
CA LEU A 656 69.95 2.00 -15.31
C LEU A 656 70.72 1.62 -16.59
N HIS A 657 71.91 2.20 -16.85
CA HIS A 657 72.66 1.90 -18.07
C HIS A 657 73.03 0.41 -18.17
N ASN A 658 72.76 -0.20 -19.32
CA ASN A 658 72.86 -1.64 -19.59
C ASN A 658 71.95 -2.53 -18.74
N GLN A 659 70.92 -1.99 -18.10
CA GLN A 659 69.86 -2.78 -17.47
C GLN A 659 68.65 -2.91 -18.40
N GLU A 660 67.91 -4.00 -18.24
CA GLU A 660 66.59 -4.18 -18.84
C GLU A 660 65.56 -3.46 -17.97
N VAL A 661 64.70 -2.66 -18.61
CA VAL A 661 63.73 -1.79 -17.95
C VAL A 661 62.36 -1.96 -18.57
N GLU A 662 61.34 -1.69 -17.78
CA GLU A 662 59.97 -1.46 -18.25
C GLU A 662 59.75 0.05 -18.40
N PHE A 663 58.96 0.46 -19.39
CA PHE A 663 58.72 1.88 -19.62
C PHE A 663 57.36 2.15 -20.27
N VAL A 664 56.86 3.36 -20.04
CA VAL A 664 55.65 3.90 -20.67
C VAL A 664 56.06 5.12 -21.50
N ALA A 665 55.72 5.10 -22.79
CA ALA A 665 56.01 6.18 -23.72
C ALA A 665 54.75 6.62 -24.47
N THR A 666 54.58 7.93 -24.63
CA THR A 666 53.57 8.50 -25.52
C THR A 666 54.27 9.03 -26.78
N GLY A 667 54.16 8.28 -27.87
CA GLY A 667 54.88 8.58 -29.11
C GLY A 667 56.39 8.43 -28.97
N ASN A 668 57.12 9.55 -28.99
CA ASN A 668 58.58 9.58 -28.82
C ASN A 668 59.02 10.14 -27.47
N THR A 669 58.08 10.45 -26.57
CA THR A 669 58.38 10.97 -25.23
C THR A 669 58.20 9.88 -24.19
N ILE A 670 59.17 9.75 -23.29
CA ILE A 670 59.11 8.83 -22.15
C ILE A 670 58.37 9.51 -21.00
N ASN A 671 57.37 8.81 -20.46
CA ASN A 671 56.62 9.28 -19.28
C ASN A 671 57.16 8.62 -18.01
N LEU A 672 57.42 7.31 -18.07
CA LEU A 672 57.88 6.52 -16.94
C LEU A 672 58.92 5.49 -17.41
N ILE A 673 60.03 5.36 -16.68
CA ILE A 673 60.95 4.22 -16.75
C ILE A 673 60.99 3.60 -15.37
N PHE A 674 60.83 2.28 -15.29
CA PHE A 674 60.97 1.57 -14.04
C PHE A 674 61.64 0.21 -14.19
N VAL A 675 62.25 -0.24 -13.11
CA VAL A 675 62.74 -1.60 -12.95
C VAL A 675 62.02 -2.22 -11.76
N THR A 676 61.61 -3.47 -11.92
CA THR A 676 61.01 -4.25 -10.84
C THR A 676 62.11 -5.10 -10.21
N GLU A 677 62.38 -4.90 -8.93
CA GLU A 677 63.26 -5.79 -8.18
C GLU A 677 62.51 -7.10 -7.98
N THR A 678 63.04 -8.17 -8.58
CA THR A 678 62.58 -9.53 -8.34
C THR A 678 63.38 -10.06 -7.16
N ASP A 679 62.71 -10.73 -6.21
CA ASP A 679 63.38 -11.39 -5.09
C ASP A 679 64.56 -12.20 -5.64
N ALA A 680 65.76 -11.96 -5.09
CA ALA A 680 66.93 -12.75 -5.44
C ALA A 680 66.65 -14.21 -5.04
N GLU A 681 66.68 -15.13 -6.01
CA GLU A 681 66.57 -16.58 -5.77
C GLU A 681 67.53 -17.10 -4.70
#